data_AF-A0A1D1Z827-F1
#
_entry.id   AF-A0A1D1Z827-F1
#
_cell.length_a   1.000
_cell.length_b   1.000
_cell.length_c   1.000
_cell.angle_alpha   90.00
_cell.angle_beta   90.00
_cell.angle_gamma   90.00
#
_symmetry.space_group_name_H-M   'P 1'
#
loop_
_entity.id
_entity.type
_entity.pdbx_description
1 polymer ?
#
loop_
_entity_poly.entity_id
_entity_poly.type
_entity_poly.pdbx_seq_one_letter_code
_entity_poly.pdbx_strand_id
1 'polypeptide(L)'
;LAYLCGGRRGQFHSPVRHRGPQGSRQAMARNLDFLKSRLRVETAWLEELEARDSVDEGTKLQKKEIKAWAYDVEDVLDEWEFLKLQAEVQAPRRDPVPDLLTDAVIKLKRTYVEIAELSHYLRLEAGQGSRPHARGRPPDSSLVNERGVFDDEASNKKAFVKFLLSAEEETGQRLAVVPIGGPPGVGKTILAKLAYNDPKVSGHFGRRGWVTASQHLEMMGLMKAIGESLTREVCSSSQLGVLQEHLKRKTDGQRILLVLDDVQERTLYHWEKLLVSFGGWAGGSVIILTSSLEHIFNRPKMVSSFDKERLASDHCWLVFQELAFRALTPDDDRLKEIGIKIAMECEGLPSVAKALGASLLLRDEHDVRKWEEFLQRDMWDVEVPELRRWYHRDLPAHLKRCFVYCSMFPRGHLFRREELVQLWMAQGFIQGKGGRSLADVGLKCFDDSWSMFLCRKSQADEESFVMYKFLHALAQSISEGECLTVGDGNLCSPTKIDLDKARHLSLTPSNIELVTQSLPYPTRLRTFVVFQASPHKIIVHINLSDEVFRRMNRLRVLDVSNTDVASLPTTIVNLKHLRYLNLSGTKIKNLHVSVFGLYNLQTLNLSYTDITELPDLFGNLKLLCFLFLNHTKIGTLPESICELCNLHTLDLGYTEIRDLQTADQNESGIRNDGLPDAIG
;
A
#
# COMPACT_ATOMS: atom_id res chain seq x y z
N LEU A 1 -36.52 -5.70 -10.01
CA LEU A 1 -37.01 -4.43 -9.41
C LEU A 1 -37.89 -4.65 -8.18
N ALA A 2 -39.10 -5.24 -8.25
CA ALA A 2 -39.95 -5.49 -7.06
C ALA A 2 -39.42 -6.59 -6.11
N TYR A 3 -38.53 -7.48 -6.58
CA TYR A 3 -37.87 -8.49 -5.74
C TYR A 3 -36.58 -7.97 -5.05
N LEU A 4 -36.04 -6.82 -5.52
CA LEU A 4 -34.85 -6.15 -4.95
C LEU A 4 -35.24 -5.12 -3.88
N CYS A 5 -36.40 -4.48 -4.04
CA CYS A 5 -37.03 -3.63 -3.02
C CYS A 5 -38.10 -4.46 -2.32
N GLY A 6 -37.73 -5.23 -1.28
CA GLY A 6 -38.63 -6.12 -0.55
C GLY A 6 -40.01 -5.51 -0.30
N GLY A 7 -40.99 -5.91 -1.13
CA GLY A 7 -42.33 -5.36 -1.11
C GLY A 7 -43.37 -6.47 -0.95
N ARG A 8 -43.90 -6.63 0.26
CA ARG A 8 -45.30 -7.00 0.40
C ARG A 8 -46.11 -5.74 0.05
N ARG A 9 -46.91 -5.80 -1.01
CA ARG A 9 -47.92 -4.79 -1.32
C ARG A 9 -48.91 -4.71 -0.16
N GLY A 10 -49.05 -3.52 0.41
CA GLY A 10 -50.03 -3.22 1.45
C GLY A 10 -49.99 -1.74 1.85
N GLN A 11 -50.79 -0.94 1.14
CA GLN A 11 -51.38 0.36 1.53
C GLN A 11 -50.43 1.48 2.02
N PHE A 12 -50.22 2.47 1.14
CA PHE A 12 -49.86 3.82 1.49
C PHE A 12 -51.04 4.52 2.20
N HIS A 13 -51.12 4.38 3.51
CA HIS A 13 -51.73 5.39 4.39
C HIS A 13 -50.92 5.45 5.70
N SER A 14 -50.41 6.64 6.01
CA SER A 14 -49.79 7.04 7.29
C SER A 14 -50.78 6.77 8.46
N PRO A 15 -50.35 6.41 9.69
CA PRO A 15 -49.35 7.14 10.47
C PRO A 15 -48.17 6.28 10.93
N VAL A 16 -47.06 6.97 11.19
CA VAL A 16 -45.92 6.54 11.99
C VAL A 16 -46.37 5.70 13.18
N ARG A 17 -46.35 4.37 13.05
CA ARG A 17 -46.26 3.49 14.21
C ARG A 17 -44.84 3.65 14.72
N HIS A 18 -44.66 4.45 15.78
CA HIS A 18 -43.46 4.47 16.59
C HIS A 18 -43.13 3.02 16.99
N ARG A 19 -42.26 2.36 16.22
CA ARG A 19 -41.55 1.19 16.73
C ARG A 19 -40.76 1.71 17.92
N GLY A 20 -40.91 1.07 19.08
CA GLY A 20 -40.11 1.44 20.25
C GLY A 20 -38.61 1.47 19.90
N PRO A 21 -37.77 2.15 20.70
CA PRO A 21 -36.35 2.37 20.41
C PRO A 21 -35.55 1.11 20.04
N GLN A 22 -35.98 -0.06 20.55
CA GLN A 22 -35.40 -1.36 20.21
C GLN A 22 -35.72 -1.81 18.78
N GLY A 23 -36.93 -1.56 18.28
CA GLY A 23 -37.34 -1.93 16.93
C GLY A 23 -36.71 -1.08 15.83
N SER A 24 -36.35 0.18 16.13
CA SER A 24 -35.60 1.04 15.21
C SER A 24 -34.11 0.67 15.15
N ARG A 25 -33.46 0.42 16.29
CA ARG A 25 -32.04 -0.04 16.34
C ARG A 25 -31.84 -1.40 15.66
N GLN A 26 -32.75 -2.35 15.85
CA GLN A 26 -32.68 -3.65 15.15
C GLN A 26 -32.85 -3.52 13.64
N ALA A 27 -33.74 -2.64 13.18
CA ALA A 27 -33.90 -2.36 11.76
C ALA A 27 -32.65 -1.70 11.17
N MET A 28 -32.03 -0.77 11.91
CA MET A 28 -30.78 -0.13 11.53
C MET A 28 -29.64 -1.14 11.38
N ALA A 29 -29.43 -2.00 12.38
CA ALA A 29 -28.40 -3.04 12.35
C ALA A 29 -28.53 -3.93 11.09
N ARG A 30 -29.73 -4.40 10.76
CA ARG A 30 -29.97 -5.21 9.54
C ARG A 30 -29.64 -4.45 8.25
N ASN A 31 -29.92 -3.15 8.20
CA ASN A 31 -29.57 -2.33 7.04
C ASN A 31 -28.06 -2.13 6.90
N LEU A 32 -27.36 -1.94 8.01
CA LEU A 32 -25.90 -1.82 8.03
C LEU A 32 -25.22 -3.15 7.65
N ASP A 33 -25.74 -4.28 8.12
CA ASP A 33 -25.27 -5.61 7.71
C ASP A 33 -25.43 -5.82 6.21
N PHE A 34 -26.55 -5.37 5.64
CA PHE A 34 -26.76 -5.35 4.19
C PHE A 34 -25.67 -4.52 3.49
N LEU A 35 -25.47 -3.27 3.90
CA LEU A 35 -24.46 -2.39 3.29
C LEU A 35 -23.05 -2.97 3.41
N LYS A 36 -22.68 -3.50 4.58
CA LYS A 36 -21.39 -4.15 4.83
C LYS A 36 -21.18 -5.37 3.94
N SER A 37 -22.22 -6.18 3.74
CA SER A 37 -22.16 -7.32 2.81
C SER A 37 -21.98 -6.86 1.36
N ARG A 38 -22.63 -5.76 0.94
CA ARG A 38 -22.51 -5.24 -0.42
C ARG A 38 -21.19 -4.54 -0.68
N LEU A 39 -20.68 -3.82 0.31
CA LEU A 39 -19.36 -3.21 0.27
C LEU A 39 -18.30 -4.24 -0.11
N ARG A 40 -18.28 -5.40 0.57
CA ARG A 40 -17.34 -6.50 0.27
C ARG A 40 -17.43 -7.01 -1.17
N VAL A 41 -18.64 -7.11 -1.72
CA VAL A 41 -18.86 -7.60 -3.10
C VAL A 41 -18.35 -6.58 -4.11
N GLU A 42 -18.72 -5.31 -3.94
CA GLU A 42 -18.34 -4.27 -4.89
C GLU A 42 -16.85 -3.90 -4.77
N THR A 43 -16.23 -3.97 -3.60
CA THR A 43 -14.77 -3.77 -3.47
C THR A 43 -13.99 -4.89 -4.16
N ALA A 44 -14.43 -6.15 -4.04
CA ALA A 44 -13.80 -7.26 -4.76
C ALA A 44 -13.95 -7.10 -6.28
N TRP A 45 -15.10 -6.61 -6.74
CA TRP A 45 -15.31 -6.30 -8.16
C TRP A 45 -14.43 -5.12 -8.62
N LEU A 46 -14.31 -4.07 -7.81
CA LEU A 46 -13.44 -2.93 -8.09
C LEU A 46 -11.98 -3.38 -8.25
N GLU A 47 -11.48 -4.27 -7.39
CA GLU A 47 -10.13 -4.84 -7.52
C GLU A 47 -9.94 -5.57 -8.85
N GLU A 48 -10.94 -6.33 -9.31
CA GLU A 48 -10.91 -7.01 -10.60
C GLU A 48 -10.91 -6.02 -11.77
N LEU A 49 -11.72 -4.95 -11.69
CA LEU A 49 -11.76 -3.90 -12.69
C LEU A 49 -10.44 -3.12 -12.74
N GLU A 50 -9.83 -2.82 -11.58
CA GLU A 50 -8.54 -2.14 -11.49
C GLU A 50 -7.40 -2.97 -12.07
N ALA A 51 -7.47 -4.30 -12.02
CA ALA A 51 -6.50 -5.19 -12.66
C ALA A 51 -6.63 -5.23 -14.20
N ARG A 52 -7.73 -4.71 -14.77
CA ARG A 52 -7.94 -4.61 -16.21
C ARG A 52 -7.41 -3.27 -16.71
N ASP A 53 -6.48 -3.32 -17.67
CA ASP A 53 -6.04 -2.17 -18.46
C ASP A 53 -7.14 -1.78 -19.48
N SER A 54 -8.32 -1.36 -19.01
CA SER A 54 -9.40 -0.91 -19.88
C SER A 54 -9.35 0.61 -20.06
N VAL A 55 -9.26 1.05 -21.32
CA VAL A 55 -9.32 2.47 -21.69
C VAL A 55 -10.77 2.99 -21.75
N ASP A 56 -11.76 2.10 -21.66
CA ASP A 56 -13.18 2.42 -21.76
C ASP A 56 -13.65 3.40 -20.66
N GLU A 57 -14.28 4.49 -21.11
CA GLU A 57 -14.79 5.55 -20.23
C GLU A 57 -15.92 5.07 -19.32
N GLY A 58 -16.75 4.11 -19.78
CA GLY A 58 -17.78 3.51 -18.94
C GLY A 58 -17.21 2.78 -17.72
N THR A 59 -16.14 2.02 -17.94
CA THR A 59 -15.42 1.32 -16.86
C THR A 59 -14.74 2.29 -15.89
N LYS A 60 -14.16 3.39 -16.39
CA LYS A 60 -13.57 4.44 -15.52
C LYS A 60 -14.63 5.10 -14.64
N LEU A 61 -15.76 5.48 -15.23
CA LEU A 61 -16.86 6.09 -14.48
C LEU A 61 -17.39 5.15 -13.39
N GLN A 62 -17.59 3.87 -13.72
CA GLN A 62 -18.05 2.89 -12.74
C GLN A 62 -17.05 2.69 -11.59
N LYS A 63 -15.74 2.61 -11.87
CA LYS A 63 -14.70 2.53 -10.82
C LYS A 63 -14.86 3.70 -9.82
N LYS A 64 -15.04 4.91 -10.34
CA LYS A 64 -15.22 6.13 -9.55
C LYS A 64 -16.49 6.09 -8.70
N GLU A 65 -17.62 5.64 -9.25
CA GLU A 65 -18.89 5.54 -8.52
C GLU A 65 -18.84 4.50 -7.41
N ILE A 66 -18.27 3.31 -7.68
CA ILE A 66 -18.09 2.27 -6.67
C ILE A 66 -17.17 2.76 -5.54
N LYS A 67 -16.05 3.42 -5.86
CA LYS A 67 -15.15 4.01 -4.87
C LYS A 67 -15.86 5.04 -3.99
N ALA A 68 -16.58 5.98 -4.60
CA ALA A 68 -17.30 7.02 -3.88
C ALA A 68 -18.36 6.43 -2.94
N TRP A 69 -19.15 5.47 -3.42
CA TRP A 69 -20.15 4.77 -2.61
C TRP A 69 -19.51 3.96 -1.48
N ALA A 70 -18.40 3.26 -1.75
CA ALA A 70 -17.66 2.50 -0.74
C ALA A 70 -17.21 3.39 0.42
N TYR A 71 -16.67 4.57 0.13
CA TYR A 71 -16.27 5.54 1.15
C TYR A 71 -17.45 6.04 1.99
N ASP A 72 -18.58 6.38 1.37
CA ASP A 72 -19.75 6.84 2.12
C ASP A 72 -20.35 5.73 3.00
N VAL A 73 -20.30 4.46 2.56
CA VAL A 73 -20.68 3.30 3.38
C VAL A 73 -19.74 3.14 4.57
N GLU A 74 -18.42 3.24 4.37
CA GLU A 74 -17.43 3.18 5.46
C GLU A 74 -17.67 4.29 6.50
N ASP A 75 -17.94 5.53 6.07
CA ASP A 75 -18.22 6.65 6.98
C ASP A 75 -19.49 6.41 7.82
N VAL A 76 -20.55 5.87 7.22
CA VAL A 76 -21.80 5.51 7.92
C VAL A 76 -21.60 4.35 8.90
N LEU A 77 -20.80 3.35 8.53
CA LEU A 77 -20.44 2.24 9.43
C LEU A 77 -19.64 2.76 10.62
N ASP A 78 -18.66 3.64 10.39
CA ASP A 78 -17.86 4.25 11.45
C ASP A 78 -18.71 5.12 12.39
N GLU A 79 -19.72 5.84 11.88
CA GLU A 79 -20.62 6.66 12.71
C GLU A 79 -21.50 5.77 13.60
N TRP A 80 -21.94 4.62 13.08
CA TRP A 80 -22.66 3.65 13.88
C TRP A 80 -21.82 3.05 15.01
N GLU A 81 -20.55 2.70 14.74
CA GLU A 81 -19.65 2.20 15.79
C GLU A 81 -19.35 3.27 16.84
N PHE A 82 -19.17 4.54 16.43
CA PHE A 82 -19.02 5.66 17.36
C PHE A 82 -20.20 5.76 18.34
N LEU A 83 -21.44 5.66 17.84
CA LEU A 83 -22.64 5.75 18.69
C LEU A 83 -22.71 4.62 19.72
N LYS A 84 -22.17 3.43 19.41
CA LYS A 84 -22.10 2.34 20.39
C LYS A 84 -21.11 2.67 21.51
N LEU A 85 -19.89 3.11 21.15
CA LEU A 85 -18.86 3.49 22.12
C LEU A 85 -19.34 4.64 23.03
N GLN A 86 -19.99 5.64 22.45
CA GLN A 86 -20.59 6.74 23.21
C GLN A 86 -21.60 6.23 24.25
N ALA A 87 -22.49 5.30 23.86
CA ALA A 87 -23.49 4.74 24.76
C ALA A 87 -22.88 3.86 25.87
N GLU A 88 -21.72 3.24 25.62
CA GLU A 88 -20.97 2.48 26.63
C GLU A 88 -20.27 3.35 27.66
N VAL A 89 -19.87 4.57 27.29
CA VAL A 89 -19.18 5.52 28.18
C VAL A 89 -20.17 6.37 28.98
N GLN A 90 -21.19 6.94 28.33
CA GLN A 90 -22.11 7.91 28.97
C GLN A 90 -23.26 7.26 29.78
N ALA A 91 -23.14 5.97 30.14
CA ALA A 91 -24.20 5.09 30.61
C ALA A 91 -25.32 4.87 29.57
N PRO A 92 -26.05 3.73 29.58
CA PRO A 92 -27.00 3.38 28.52
C PRO A 92 -28.25 4.25 28.55
N ARG A 93 -28.17 5.49 28.06
CA ARG A 93 -29.33 6.24 27.59
C ARG A 93 -29.76 5.61 26.27
N ARG A 94 -31.03 5.18 26.22
CA ARG A 94 -31.63 4.58 25.02
C ARG A 94 -32.01 5.67 24.03
N ASP A 95 -31.02 6.43 23.58
CA ASP A 95 -31.28 7.50 22.62
C ASP A 95 -31.71 6.91 21.27
N PRO A 96 -32.73 7.50 20.62
CA PRO A 96 -33.15 7.07 19.31
C PRO A 96 -31.99 7.18 18.31
N VAL A 97 -32.00 6.32 17.29
CA VAL A 97 -31.02 6.42 16.20
C VAL A 97 -31.19 7.80 15.53
N PRO A 98 -30.12 8.58 15.32
CA PRO A 98 -30.23 9.89 14.68
C PRO A 98 -30.91 9.80 13.31
N ASP A 99 -31.82 10.74 13.02
CA ASP A 99 -32.54 10.78 11.74
C ASP A 99 -31.58 10.94 10.56
N LEU A 100 -30.55 11.78 10.69
CA LEU A 100 -29.50 11.95 9.67
C LEU A 100 -28.82 10.63 9.29
N LEU A 101 -28.52 9.77 10.26
CA LEU A 101 -27.89 8.47 10.01
C LEU A 101 -28.87 7.54 9.29
N THR A 102 -30.14 7.60 9.67
CA THR A 102 -31.20 6.83 9.01
C THR A 102 -31.38 7.24 7.55
N ASP A 103 -31.39 8.54 7.28
CA ASP A 103 -31.48 9.09 5.92
C ASP A 103 -30.26 8.74 5.08
N ALA A 104 -29.05 8.81 5.66
CA ALA A 104 -27.82 8.41 5.00
C ALA A 104 -27.85 6.92 4.58
N VAL A 105 -28.27 6.03 5.47
CA VAL A 105 -28.42 4.59 5.17
C VAL A 105 -29.45 4.35 4.06
N ILE A 106 -30.59 5.03 4.10
CA ILE A 106 -31.62 4.91 3.05
C ILE A 106 -31.06 5.38 1.71
N LYS A 107 -30.36 6.52 1.68
CA LYS A 107 -29.72 7.06 0.48
C LYS A 107 -28.71 6.07 -0.10
N LEU A 108 -27.82 5.52 0.72
CA LEU A 108 -26.80 4.57 0.27
C LEU A 108 -27.38 3.28 -0.29
N LYS A 109 -28.49 2.79 0.27
CA LYS A 109 -29.20 1.64 -0.28
C LYS A 109 -29.82 1.94 -1.64
N ARG A 110 -30.29 3.16 -1.89
CA ARG A 110 -30.80 3.57 -3.21
C ARG A 110 -29.66 3.67 -4.23
N THR A 111 -28.58 4.36 -3.90
CA THR A 111 -27.38 4.47 -4.75
C THR A 111 -26.80 3.09 -5.08
N TYR A 112 -26.81 2.14 -4.13
CA TYR A 112 -26.36 0.78 -4.41
C TYR A 112 -27.19 0.09 -5.51
N VAL A 113 -28.50 0.34 -5.60
CA VAL A 113 -29.33 -0.27 -6.65
C VAL A 113 -28.88 0.21 -8.03
N GLU A 114 -28.58 1.51 -8.17
CA GLU A 114 -28.07 2.10 -9.42
C GLU A 114 -26.71 1.49 -9.81
N ILE A 115 -25.78 1.39 -8.84
CA ILE A 115 -24.47 0.76 -9.03
C ILE A 115 -24.62 -0.72 -9.42
N ALA A 116 -25.51 -1.45 -8.77
CA ALA A 116 -25.70 -2.88 -9.02
C ALA A 116 -26.25 -3.16 -10.42
N GLU A 117 -27.13 -2.30 -10.94
CA GLU A 117 -27.66 -2.40 -12.31
C GLU A 117 -26.54 -2.22 -13.35
N LEU A 118 -25.69 -1.20 -13.18
CA LEU A 118 -24.52 -0.97 -14.04
C LEU A 118 -23.48 -2.10 -13.91
N SER A 119 -23.20 -2.55 -12.68
CA SER A 119 -22.28 -3.67 -12.41
C SER A 119 -22.76 -4.96 -13.07
N HIS A 120 -24.08 -5.21 -13.10
CA HIS A 120 -24.65 -6.37 -13.76
C HIS A 120 -24.43 -6.33 -15.28
N TYR A 121 -24.66 -5.17 -15.91
CA TYR A 121 -24.45 -4.99 -17.35
C TYR A 121 -23.00 -5.25 -17.75
N LEU A 122 -22.03 -4.64 -17.07
CA LEU A 122 -20.60 -4.82 -17.37
C LEU A 122 -20.11 -6.24 -17.08
N ARG A 123 -20.69 -6.93 -16.08
CA ARG A 123 -20.42 -8.36 -15.84
C ARG A 123 -20.95 -9.25 -16.96
N LEU A 124 -22.09 -8.92 -17.56
CA LEU A 124 -22.64 -9.64 -18.71
C LEU A 124 -21.79 -9.44 -19.96
N GLU A 125 -21.36 -8.21 -20.24
CA GLU A 125 -20.42 -7.94 -21.35
C GLU A 125 -19.09 -8.68 -21.18
N ALA A 126 -18.55 -8.70 -19.95
CA ALA A 126 -17.35 -9.46 -19.63
C ALA A 126 -17.53 -10.99 -19.74
N GLY A 127 -18.76 -11.48 -19.63
CA GLY A 127 -19.11 -12.90 -19.76
C GLY A 127 -19.50 -13.34 -21.18
N GLN A 128 -19.96 -12.43 -22.04
CA GLN A 128 -20.41 -12.71 -23.42
C GLN A 128 -19.35 -12.40 -24.48
N GLY A 129 -18.42 -11.49 -24.22
CA GLY A 129 -17.17 -11.45 -24.97
C GLY A 129 -16.30 -12.63 -24.55
N SER A 130 -15.64 -13.32 -25.48
CA SER A 130 -14.43 -14.10 -25.16
C SER A 130 -13.63 -13.24 -24.19
N ARG A 131 -13.51 -13.64 -22.90
CA ARG A 131 -12.84 -12.88 -21.83
C ARG A 131 -11.80 -12.02 -22.50
N PRO A 132 -11.94 -10.68 -22.59
CA PRO A 132 -10.96 -9.88 -23.30
C PRO A 132 -9.67 -10.29 -22.62
N HIS A 133 -8.82 -11.03 -23.33
CA HIS A 133 -7.62 -11.61 -22.75
C HIS A 133 -6.94 -10.40 -22.14
N ALA A 134 -6.97 -10.28 -20.81
CA ALA A 134 -6.45 -9.12 -20.11
C ALA A 134 -5.04 -9.00 -20.65
N ARG A 135 -4.79 -8.00 -21.54
CA ARG A 135 -3.76 -8.12 -22.59
C ARG A 135 -2.54 -8.69 -21.90
N GLY A 136 -2.35 -9.99 -22.11
CA GLY A 136 -1.27 -10.69 -21.44
C GLY A 136 -0.02 -9.96 -21.87
N ARG A 137 1.01 -9.96 -21.02
CA ARG A 137 2.34 -9.59 -21.50
C ARG A 137 2.50 -10.26 -22.88
N PRO A 138 2.84 -9.55 -23.96
CA PRO A 138 3.20 -10.24 -25.19
C PRO A 138 4.24 -11.30 -24.78
N PRO A 139 4.06 -12.57 -25.16
CA PRO A 139 4.83 -13.67 -24.62
C PRO A 139 6.31 -13.31 -24.69
N ASP A 140 6.93 -13.17 -23.53
CA ASP A 140 8.29 -12.66 -23.50
C ASP A 140 9.22 -13.79 -23.89
N SER A 141 9.94 -13.59 -25.00
CA SER A 141 10.79 -14.62 -25.54
C SER A 141 12.04 -14.80 -24.67
N SER A 142 12.63 -15.99 -24.71
CA SER A 142 13.95 -16.24 -24.14
C SER A 142 15.06 -15.46 -24.85
N LEU A 143 14.75 -14.75 -25.94
CA LEU A 143 15.71 -13.94 -26.70
C LEU A 143 15.93 -12.61 -25.98
N VAL A 144 17.19 -12.18 -25.98
CA VAL A 144 17.62 -10.87 -25.50
C VAL A 144 18.25 -10.16 -26.67
N ASN A 145 17.92 -8.89 -26.87
CA ASN A 145 18.75 -8.05 -27.71
C ASN A 145 20.04 -7.76 -26.92
N GLU A 146 21.16 -8.36 -27.30
CA GLU A 146 22.45 -8.20 -26.60
C GLU A 146 23.07 -6.80 -26.79
N ARG A 147 22.48 -5.97 -27.66
CA ARG A 147 22.80 -4.53 -27.70
C ARG A 147 22.24 -3.89 -26.41
N GLY A 148 23.12 -3.35 -25.57
CA GLY A 148 22.75 -2.69 -24.32
C GLY A 148 23.09 -3.43 -23.02
N VAL A 149 23.84 -4.55 -23.07
CA VAL A 149 24.33 -5.23 -21.85
C VAL A 149 25.63 -4.56 -21.40
N PHE A 150 25.53 -3.66 -20.43
CA PHE A 150 26.65 -2.86 -19.92
C PHE A 150 27.53 -3.65 -18.92
N ASP A 151 28.73 -3.15 -18.60
CA ASP A 151 29.78 -3.87 -17.87
C ASP A 151 29.36 -4.41 -16.48
N ASP A 152 28.46 -3.74 -15.75
CA ASP A 152 27.90 -4.23 -14.48
C ASP A 152 26.89 -5.38 -14.65
N GLU A 153 26.14 -5.43 -15.76
CA GLU A 153 25.35 -6.62 -16.11
C GLU A 153 26.26 -7.81 -16.41
N ALA A 154 27.45 -7.59 -16.95
CA ALA A 154 28.43 -8.65 -17.19
C ALA A 154 29.03 -9.20 -15.87
N SER A 155 29.27 -8.34 -14.87
CA SER A 155 29.71 -8.77 -13.53
C SER A 155 28.63 -9.58 -12.81
N ASN A 156 27.42 -9.02 -12.72
CA ASN A 156 26.24 -9.69 -12.16
C ASN A 156 25.95 -11.02 -12.87
N LYS A 157 26.01 -11.04 -14.20
CA LYS A 157 25.89 -12.27 -15.01
C LYS A 157 26.96 -13.29 -14.65
N LYS A 158 28.23 -12.90 -14.57
CA LYS A 158 29.33 -13.81 -14.22
C LYS A 158 29.14 -14.42 -12.82
N ALA A 159 28.78 -13.59 -11.84
CA ALA A 159 28.50 -14.02 -10.48
C ALA A 159 27.32 -15.00 -10.45
N PHE A 160 26.21 -14.65 -11.11
CA PHE A 160 25.02 -15.50 -11.14
C PHE A 160 25.24 -16.80 -11.92
N VAL A 161 25.95 -16.79 -13.05
CA VAL A 161 26.29 -18.03 -13.79
C VAL A 161 27.18 -18.94 -12.94
N LYS A 162 28.14 -18.39 -12.18
CA LYS A 162 28.95 -19.18 -11.25
C LYS A 162 28.06 -19.82 -10.17
N PHE A 163 27.18 -19.03 -9.56
CA PHE A 163 26.24 -19.49 -8.54
C PHE A 163 25.28 -20.57 -9.07
N LEU A 164 24.73 -20.38 -10.26
CA LEU A 164 23.83 -21.31 -10.94
C LEU A 164 24.47 -22.68 -11.17
N LEU A 165 25.75 -22.69 -11.57
CA LEU A 165 26.48 -23.93 -11.87
C LEU A 165 26.98 -24.64 -10.61
N SER A 166 27.13 -23.95 -9.48
CA SER A 166 27.50 -24.55 -8.18
C SER A 166 26.31 -24.96 -7.31
N ALA A 167 25.06 -24.67 -7.72
CA ALA A 167 23.86 -24.92 -6.90
C ALA A 167 23.64 -26.41 -6.52
N GLU A 168 24.20 -27.35 -7.29
CA GLU A 168 24.19 -28.78 -6.96
C GLU A 168 25.03 -29.09 -5.71
N GLU A 169 26.18 -28.42 -5.56
CA GLU A 169 27.13 -28.64 -4.46
C GLU A 169 26.58 -28.14 -3.12
N GLU A 170 25.79 -27.06 -3.13
CA GLU A 170 25.20 -26.44 -1.93
C GLU A 170 24.07 -27.30 -1.32
N THR A 171 23.38 -28.09 -2.12
CA THR A 171 22.21 -28.87 -1.68
C THR A 171 22.48 -30.37 -1.53
N GLY A 172 23.45 -30.92 -2.28
CA GLY A 172 23.60 -32.36 -2.44
C GLY A 172 22.37 -33.04 -3.08
N GLN A 173 21.45 -32.25 -3.65
CA GLN A 173 20.19 -32.72 -4.21
C GLN A 173 20.29 -32.85 -5.73
N ARG A 174 19.53 -33.78 -6.31
CA ARG A 174 19.47 -33.97 -7.78
C ARG A 174 18.89 -32.76 -8.53
N LEU A 175 18.04 -31.97 -7.87
CA LEU A 175 17.35 -30.82 -8.42
C LEU A 175 17.47 -29.65 -7.46
N ALA A 176 18.11 -28.56 -7.90
CA ALA A 176 18.18 -27.31 -7.16
C ALA A 176 17.23 -26.27 -7.77
N VAL A 177 16.65 -25.42 -6.93
CA VAL A 177 15.83 -24.28 -7.37
C VAL A 177 16.52 -23.02 -6.92
N VAL A 178 16.90 -22.18 -7.88
CA VAL A 178 17.70 -20.96 -7.69
C VAL A 178 16.79 -19.74 -7.83
N PRO A 179 16.38 -19.10 -6.73
CA PRO A 179 15.59 -17.88 -6.79
C PRO A 179 16.45 -16.67 -7.17
N ILE A 180 15.89 -15.76 -7.96
CA ILE A 180 16.42 -14.42 -8.22
C ILE A 180 15.45 -13.41 -7.59
N GLY A 181 15.90 -12.76 -6.52
CA GLY A 181 15.18 -11.74 -5.77
C GLY A 181 15.48 -10.33 -6.23
N GLY A 182 14.68 -9.36 -5.75
CA GLY A 182 14.98 -7.94 -5.88
C GLY A 182 13.78 -7.07 -6.28
N PRO A 183 13.95 -5.73 -6.27
CA PRO A 183 12.87 -4.77 -6.53
C PRO A 183 12.17 -4.95 -7.89
N PRO A 184 10.92 -4.48 -8.03
CA PRO A 184 10.27 -4.39 -9.35
C PRO A 184 11.09 -3.48 -10.28
N GLY A 185 11.26 -3.89 -11.54
CA GLY A 185 12.02 -3.12 -12.53
C GLY A 185 13.55 -3.21 -12.47
N VAL A 186 14.12 -3.92 -11.48
CA VAL A 186 15.59 -4.02 -11.28
C VAL A 186 16.33 -4.86 -12.35
N GLY A 187 15.59 -5.59 -13.20
CA GLY A 187 16.18 -6.39 -14.28
C GLY A 187 16.35 -7.89 -14.00
N LYS A 188 15.62 -8.47 -13.04
CA LYS A 188 15.65 -9.92 -12.74
C LYS A 188 15.46 -10.81 -13.97
N THR A 189 14.43 -10.51 -14.77
CA THR A 189 14.15 -11.23 -16.02
C THR A 189 15.31 -11.10 -17.01
N ILE A 190 15.95 -9.94 -17.09
CA ILE A 190 17.12 -9.74 -17.97
C ILE A 190 18.29 -10.59 -17.49
N LEU A 191 18.62 -10.58 -16.20
CA LEU A 191 19.67 -11.42 -15.63
C LEU A 191 19.41 -12.92 -15.90
N ALA A 192 18.17 -13.38 -15.69
CA ALA A 192 17.78 -14.75 -15.98
C ALA A 192 17.96 -15.10 -17.47
N LYS A 193 17.59 -14.20 -18.40
CA LYS A 193 17.79 -14.45 -19.83
C LYS A 193 19.27 -14.44 -20.23
N LEU A 194 20.08 -13.53 -19.66
CA LEU A 194 21.52 -13.47 -19.91
C LEU A 194 22.24 -14.74 -19.46
N ALA A 195 21.85 -15.29 -18.30
CA ALA A 195 22.37 -16.56 -17.82
C ALA A 195 21.85 -17.74 -18.66
N TYR A 196 20.55 -17.74 -18.99
CA TYR A 196 19.94 -18.79 -19.81
C TYR A 196 20.64 -18.95 -21.16
N ASN A 197 21.04 -17.85 -21.80
CA ASN A 197 21.73 -17.83 -23.09
C ASN A 197 23.26 -17.90 -22.99
N ASP A 198 23.85 -17.99 -21.79
CA ASP A 198 25.29 -18.05 -21.65
C ASP A 198 25.87 -19.35 -22.27
N PRO A 199 27.00 -19.30 -23.01
CA PRO A 199 27.62 -20.49 -23.60
C PRO A 199 27.96 -21.58 -22.59
N LYS A 200 28.37 -21.22 -21.36
CA LYS A 200 28.70 -22.18 -20.31
C LYS A 200 27.45 -22.88 -19.79
N VAL A 201 26.37 -22.12 -19.62
CA VAL A 201 25.07 -22.65 -19.19
C VAL A 201 24.47 -23.51 -20.28
N SER A 202 24.41 -23.02 -21.52
CA SER A 202 23.84 -23.79 -22.65
C SER A 202 24.60 -25.08 -22.95
N GLY A 203 25.92 -25.12 -22.75
CA GLY A 203 26.73 -26.35 -22.86
C GLY A 203 26.57 -27.32 -21.68
N HIS A 204 26.08 -26.86 -20.53
CA HIS A 204 25.94 -27.66 -19.31
C HIS A 204 24.62 -28.44 -19.22
N PHE A 205 23.55 -27.92 -19.83
CA PHE A 205 22.21 -28.51 -19.74
C PHE A 205 21.75 -29.12 -21.07
N GLY A 206 21.37 -30.40 -21.05
CA GLY A 206 20.93 -31.13 -22.24
C GLY A 206 19.57 -30.67 -22.79
N ARG A 207 18.71 -30.13 -21.93
CA ARG A 207 17.48 -29.41 -22.33
C ARG A 207 17.29 -28.15 -21.50
N ARG A 208 16.67 -27.16 -22.13
CA ARG A 208 16.37 -25.86 -21.52
C ARG A 208 14.94 -25.45 -21.86
N GLY A 209 14.23 -24.87 -20.90
CA GLY A 209 12.88 -24.34 -21.07
C GLY A 209 12.72 -23.00 -20.37
N TRP A 210 11.86 -22.15 -20.92
CA TRP A 210 11.47 -20.86 -20.38
C TRP A 210 9.95 -20.75 -20.32
N VAL A 211 9.41 -20.36 -19.18
CA VAL A 211 7.98 -20.15 -18.95
C VAL A 211 7.78 -18.88 -18.12
N THR A 212 6.96 -17.95 -18.61
CA THR A 212 6.48 -16.82 -17.81
C THR A 212 5.24 -17.25 -17.04
N ALA A 213 5.34 -17.29 -15.71
CA ALA A 213 4.31 -17.77 -14.79
C ALA A 213 3.22 -16.72 -14.55
N SER A 214 2.40 -16.42 -15.56
CA SER A 214 1.29 -15.48 -15.46
C SER A 214 0.25 -15.85 -14.38
N GLN A 215 -0.43 -14.84 -13.83
CA GLN A 215 -1.45 -14.97 -12.78
C GLN A 215 -2.69 -15.81 -13.15
N HIS A 216 -2.91 -16.07 -14.44
CA HIS A 216 -4.06 -16.84 -14.93
C HIS A 216 -3.73 -18.31 -15.23
N LEU A 217 -2.46 -18.71 -15.09
CA LEU A 217 -2.05 -20.09 -15.26
C LEU A 217 -2.34 -20.84 -13.96
N GLU A 218 -3.54 -21.42 -13.89
CA GLU A 218 -3.79 -22.53 -12.96
C GLU A 218 -2.74 -23.63 -13.16
N MET A 219 -2.57 -24.52 -12.18
CA MET A 219 -1.55 -25.57 -12.21
C MET A 219 -1.47 -26.32 -13.55
N MET A 220 -2.63 -26.61 -14.15
CA MET A 220 -2.72 -27.25 -15.47
C MET A 220 -2.13 -26.41 -16.59
N GLY A 221 -2.41 -25.11 -16.61
CA GLY A 221 -1.87 -24.19 -17.60
C GLY A 221 -0.35 -24.06 -17.48
N LEU A 222 0.16 -23.92 -16.24
CA LEU A 222 1.60 -23.87 -15.98
C LEU A 222 2.29 -25.16 -16.46
N MET A 223 1.72 -26.33 -16.14
CA MET A 223 2.26 -27.62 -16.56
C MET A 223 2.28 -27.78 -18.08
N LYS A 224 1.26 -27.31 -18.78
CA LYS A 224 1.24 -27.29 -20.26
C LYS A 224 2.35 -26.42 -20.81
N ALA A 225 2.49 -25.20 -20.30
CA ALA A 225 3.54 -24.28 -20.73
C ALA A 225 4.95 -24.85 -20.49
N ILE A 226 5.18 -25.49 -19.34
CA ILE A 226 6.45 -26.18 -19.04
C ILE A 226 6.68 -27.34 -20.01
N GLY A 227 5.65 -28.17 -20.23
CA GLY A 227 5.69 -29.28 -21.17
C GLY A 227 6.06 -28.82 -22.58
N GLU A 228 5.35 -27.83 -23.11
CA GLU A 228 5.57 -27.26 -24.43
C GLU A 228 6.96 -26.62 -24.56
N SER A 229 7.42 -25.92 -23.51
CA SER A 229 8.74 -25.27 -23.50
C SER A 229 9.91 -26.26 -23.52
N LEU A 230 9.81 -27.35 -22.74
CA LEU A 230 10.87 -28.36 -22.64
C LEU A 230 10.85 -29.40 -23.77
N THR A 231 9.66 -29.77 -24.25
CA THR A 231 9.49 -30.81 -25.27
C THR A 231 9.42 -30.25 -26.69
N ARG A 232 9.02 -28.98 -26.85
CA ARG A 232 8.64 -28.35 -28.13
C ARG A 232 7.44 -29.02 -28.81
N GLU A 233 6.64 -29.77 -28.06
CA GLU A 233 5.43 -30.45 -28.52
C GLU A 233 4.20 -29.84 -27.85
N VAL A 234 3.14 -29.54 -28.62
CA VAL A 234 1.87 -29.05 -28.08
C VAL A 234 1.13 -30.19 -27.42
N CYS A 235 0.67 -30.00 -26.17
CA CYS A 235 -0.07 -31.02 -25.45
C CYS A 235 -1.52 -30.59 -25.17
N SER A 236 -2.45 -31.19 -25.92
CA SER A 236 -3.89 -30.87 -25.84
C SER A 236 -4.61 -31.53 -24.66
N SER A 237 -3.98 -32.47 -23.94
CA SER A 237 -4.62 -33.23 -22.86
C SER A 237 -5.14 -32.33 -21.73
N SER A 238 -6.30 -32.68 -21.18
CA SER A 238 -6.91 -32.04 -20.00
C SER A 238 -6.56 -32.75 -18.68
N GLN A 239 -5.83 -33.87 -18.74
CA GLN A 239 -5.48 -34.67 -17.56
C GLN A 239 -4.04 -34.45 -17.12
N LEU A 240 -3.84 -34.08 -15.85
CA LEU A 240 -2.52 -33.80 -15.29
C LEU A 240 -1.57 -35.01 -15.35
N GLY A 241 -2.07 -36.22 -15.07
CA GLY A 241 -1.25 -37.44 -15.10
C GLY A 241 -0.65 -37.72 -16.47
N VAL A 242 -1.44 -37.53 -17.54
CA VAL A 242 -0.98 -37.71 -18.93
C VAL A 242 0.11 -36.69 -19.29
N LEU A 243 -0.06 -35.43 -18.86
CA LEU A 243 0.96 -34.39 -19.05
C LEU A 243 2.25 -34.72 -18.31
N GLN A 244 2.14 -35.18 -17.06
CA GLN A 244 3.28 -35.57 -16.23
C GLN A 244 4.03 -36.77 -16.82
N GLU A 245 3.31 -37.80 -17.28
CA GLU A 245 3.91 -38.97 -17.90
C GLU A 245 4.59 -38.63 -19.23
N HIS A 246 3.95 -37.80 -20.05
CA HIS A 246 4.54 -37.31 -21.29
C HIS A 246 5.83 -36.51 -21.04
N LEU A 247 5.78 -35.57 -20.09
CA LEU A 247 6.95 -34.79 -19.69
C LEU A 247 8.05 -35.70 -19.18
N LYS A 248 7.74 -36.61 -18.25
CA LYS A 248 8.71 -37.55 -17.67
C LYS A 248 9.37 -38.37 -18.77
N ARG A 249 8.61 -39.00 -19.67
CA ARG A 249 9.14 -39.82 -20.77
C ARG A 249 10.15 -39.08 -21.66
N LYS A 250 10.00 -37.77 -21.84
CA LYS A 250 10.87 -36.93 -22.69
C LYS A 250 12.06 -36.33 -21.95
N THR A 251 12.00 -36.27 -20.62
CA THR A 251 12.96 -35.55 -19.76
C THR A 251 13.74 -36.44 -18.80
N ASP A 252 13.36 -37.71 -18.66
CA ASP A 252 13.99 -38.68 -17.76
C ASP A 252 15.49 -38.84 -18.05
N GLY A 253 16.31 -38.80 -17.00
CA GLY A 253 17.75 -38.99 -17.10
C GLY A 253 18.51 -37.84 -17.77
N GLN A 254 17.86 -36.71 -18.07
CA GLN A 254 18.50 -35.53 -18.68
C GLN A 254 18.76 -34.44 -17.65
N ARG A 255 19.86 -33.71 -17.84
CA ARG A 255 20.19 -32.51 -17.05
C ARG A 255 19.43 -31.31 -17.63
N ILE A 256 18.51 -30.75 -16.86
CA ILE A 256 17.53 -29.77 -17.35
C ILE A 256 17.70 -28.42 -16.67
N LEU A 257 17.58 -27.35 -17.45
CA LEU A 257 17.38 -26.00 -16.96
C LEU A 257 15.95 -25.54 -17.28
N LEU A 258 15.19 -25.13 -16.26
CA LEU A 258 13.88 -24.53 -16.45
C LEU A 258 13.87 -23.13 -15.83
N VAL A 259 13.46 -22.12 -16.59
CA VAL A 259 13.22 -20.78 -16.05
C VAL A 259 11.72 -20.58 -15.85
N LEU A 260 11.33 -20.28 -14.61
CA LEU A 260 10.02 -19.80 -14.23
C LEU A 260 10.14 -18.29 -13.95
N ASP A 261 9.81 -17.49 -14.95
CA ASP A 261 9.89 -16.03 -14.87
C ASP A 261 8.61 -15.43 -14.29
N ASP A 262 8.76 -14.44 -13.40
CA ASP A 262 7.69 -13.64 -12.81
C ASP A 262 6.72 -14.45 -11.92
N VAL A 263 7.29 -15.27 -11.02
CA VAL A 263 6.53 -16.18 -10.17
C VAL A 263 5.86 -15.45 -9.01
N GLN A 264 4.59 -15.78 -8.81
CA GLN A 264 3.71 -15.23 -7.78
C GLN A 264 3.50 -16.23 -6.65
N GLU A 265 3.07 -15.75 -5.48
CA GLU A 265 2.82 -16.61 -4.31
C GLU A 265 1.79 -17.73 -4.61
N ARG A 266 0.73 -17.42 -5.34
CA ARG A 266 -0.33 -18.38 -5.70
C ARG A 266 0.18 -19.52 -6.60
N THR A 267 1.14 -19.24 -7.46
CA THR A 267 1.76 -20.25 -8.35
C THR A 267 2.46 -21.34 -7.55
N LEU A 268 2.95 -21.01 -6.35
CA LEU A 268 3.68 -21.93 -5.47
C LEU A 268 2.76 -22.71 -4.52
N TYR A 269 1.43 -22.51 -4.53
CA TYR A 269 0.51 -23.25 -3.65
C TYR A 269 0.57 -24.77 -3.86
N HIS A 270 0.89 -25.22 -5.08
CA HIS A 270 1.06 -26.63 -5.43
C HIS A 270 2.52 -27.00 -5.77
N TRP A 271 3.49 -26.29 -5.19
CA TRP A 271 4.91 -26.43 -5.50
C TRP A 271 5.42 -27.87 -5.38
N GLU A 272 5.09 -28.57 -4.30
CA GLU A 272 5.54 -29.96 -4.12
C GLU A 272 4.98 -30.90 -5.20
N LYS A 273 3.71 -30.73 -5.55
CA LYS A 273 3.06 -31.51 -6.61
C LYS A 273 3.66 -31.20 -7.99
N LEU A 274 4.10 -29.96 -8.21
CA LEU A 274 4.88 -29.57 -9.39
C LEU A 274 6.22 -30.31 -9.41
N LEU A 275 6.97 -30.30 -8.30
CA LEU A 275 8.28 -30.95 -8.16
C LEU A 275 8.25 -32.48 -8.38
N VAL A 276 7.15 -33.15 -8.02
CA VAL A 276 6.95 -34.59 -8.31
C VAL A 276 7.06 -34.88 -9.81
N SER A 277 6.61 -33.96 -10.66
CA SER A 277 6.69 -34.08 -12.12
C SER A 277 8.13 -34.10 -12.64
N PHE A 278 9.09 -33.65 -11.83
CA PHE A 278 10.51 -33.51 -12.17
C PHE A 278 11.39 -34.58 -11.51
N GLY A 279 10.79 -35.56 -10.81
CA GLY A 279 11.54 -36.58 -10.07
C GLY A 279 12.46 -37.48 -10.91
N GLY A 280 12.25 -37.50 -12.24
CA GLY A 280 13.05 -38.24 -13.21
C GLY A 280 14.29 -37.54 -13.75
N TRP A 281 14.49 -36.26 -13.43
CA TRP A 281 15.58 -35.46 -13.98
C TRP A 281 16.94 -35.90 -13.41
N ALA A 282 18.00 -35.76 -14.22
CA ALA A 282 19.35 -36.11 -13.79
C ALA A 282 19.89 -35.13 -12.73
N GLY A 283 20.87 -35.60 -11.96
CA GLY A 283 21.63 -34.76 -11.02
C GLY A 283 22.22 -33.53 -11.71
N GLY A 284 22.17 -32.40 -11.02
CA GLY A 284 22.60 -31.09 -11.52
C GLY A 284 21.57 -30.40 -12.40
N SER A 285 20.30 -30.82 -12.35
CA SER A 285 19.21 -30.07 -12.96
C SER A 285 18.84 -28.87 -12.09
N VAL A 286 18.46 -27.76 -12.73
CA VAL A 286 18.22 -26.49 -12.04
C VAL A 286 16.93 -25.84 -12.52
N ILE A 287 16.16 -25.28 -11.59
CA ILE A 287 15.04 -24.37 -11.89
C ILE A 287 15.46 -22.96 -11.46
N ILE A 288 15.50 -22.01 -12.39
CA ILE A 288 15.62 -20.58 -12.07
C ILE A 288 14.23 -20.03 -11.82
N LEU A 289 14.03 -19.32 -10.72
CA LEU A 289 12.77 -18.66 -10.40
C LEU A 289 13.02 -17.17 -10.23
N THR A 290 12.27 -16.29 -10.92
CA THR A 290 12.36 -14.85 -10.69
C THR A 290 11.11 -14.35 -9.95
N SER A 291 11.28 -13.53 -8.91
CA SER A 291 10.15 -12.89 -8.21
C SER A 291 10.57 -11.59 -7.52
N SER A 292 9.61 -10.68 -7.34
CA SER A 292 9.74 -9.49 -6.48
C SER A 292 9.35 -9.77 -5.02
N LEU A 293 8.82 -10.97 -4.72
CA LEU A 293 8.29 -11.36 -3.42
C LEU A 293 9.30 -12.27 -2.71
N GLU A 294 10.18 -11.72 -1.89
CA GLU A 294 11.26 -12.47 -1.25
C GLU A 294 10.75 -13.56 -0.29
N HIS A 295 9.61 -13.32 0.37
CA HIS A 295 9.02 -14.25 1.34
C HIS A 295 8.64 -15.62 0.73
N ILE A 296 8.59 -15.74 -0.60
CA ILE A 296 8.26 -16.99 -1.27
C ILE A 296 9.45 -17.93 -1.44
N PHE A 297 10.68 -17.50 -1.09
CA PHE A 297 11.92 -18.26 -1.32
C PHE A 297 12.24 -19.33 -0.27
N ASN A 298 11.35 -19.54 0.70
CA ASN A 298 11.52 -20.56 1.73
C ASN A 298 10.70 -21.84 1.42
N ARG A 299 10.95 -22.47 0.26
CA ARG A 299 10.22 -23.67 -0.19
C ARG A 299 11.15 -24.86 -0.42
N PRO A 300 10.61 -26.11 -0.45
CA PRO A 300 11.43 -27.29 -0.72
C PRO A 300 12.28 -27.16 -1.99
N LYS A 301 13.54 -27.59 -1.88
CA LYS A 301 14.59 -27.55 -2.92
C LYS A 301 15.09 -26.16 -3.33
N MET A 302 14.63 -25.08 -2.70
CA MET A 302 15.18 -23.75 -2.92
C MET A 302 16.53 -23.59 -2.23
N VAL A 303 17.51 -23.06 -2.96
CA VAL A 303 18.78 -22.57 -2.41
C VAL A 303 18.65 -21.13 -1.94
N SER A 304 19.73 -20.59 -1.40
CA SER A 304 19.85 -19.16 -1.12
C SER A 304 19.45 -18.32 -2.35
N SER A 305 18.71 -17.23 -2.14
CA SER A 305 18.32 -16.35 -3.26
C SER A 305 19.53 -15.60 -3.77
N PHE A 306 19.58 -15.41 -5.09
CA PHE A 306 20.47 -14.44 -5.70
C PHE A 306 19.75 -13.10 -5.77
N ASP A 307 20.09 -12.18 -4.88
CA ASP A 307 19.45 -10.88 -4.83
C ASP A 307 20.03 -9.97 -5.90
N LYS A 308 19.22 -9.61 -6.90
CA LYS A 308 19.64 -8.65 -7.92
C LYS A 308 19.67 -7.26 -7.32
N GLU A 309 20.89 -6.78 -7.09
CA GLU A 309 21.13 -5.41 -6.67
C GLU A 309 20.76 -4.38 -7.75
N ARG A 310 20.45 -3.17 -7.29
CA ARG A 310 20.22 -2.01 -8.15
C ARG A 310 21.50 -1.65 -8.92
N LEU A 311 21.33 -1.12 -10.12
CA LEU A 311 22.46 -0.64 -10.90
C LEU A 311 23.09 0.60 -10.25
N ALA A 312 24.40 0.73 -10.38
CA ALA A 312 25.06 2.00 -10.10
C ALA A 312 24.60 3.10 -11.08
N SER A 313 24.65 4.36 -10.66
CA SER A 313 24.08 5.49 -11.40
C SER A 313 24.70 5.69 -12.78
N ASP A 314 26.00 5.39 -12.92
CA ASP A 314 26.74 5.37 -14.19
C ASP A 314 26.19 4.33 -15.17
N HIS A 315 25.75 3.17 -14.69
CA HIS A 315 25.15 2.12 -15.51
C HIS A 315 23.69 2.45 -15.87
N CYS A 316 22.95 3.09 -14.96
CA CYS A 316 21.64 3.66 -15.30
C CYS A 316 21.75 4.71 -16.42
N TRP A 317 22.81 5.53 -16.41
CA TRP A 317 23.09 6.47 -17.48
C TRP A 317 23.26 5.77 -18.83
N LEU A 318 24.00 4.66 -18.87
CA LEU A 318 24.20 3.92 -20.11
C LEU A 318 22.88 3.35 -20.68
N VAL A 319 22.03 2.75 -19.83
CA VAL A 319 20.70 2.25 -20.22
C VAL A 319 19.81 3.39 -20.74
N PHE A 320 19.83 4.52 -20.05
CA PHE A 320 19.10 5.72 -20.45
C PHE A 320 19.59 6.26 -21.80
N GLN A 321 20.92 6.39 -21.96
CA GLN A 321 21.57 6.95 -23.13
C GLN A 321 21.27 6.12 -24.40
N GLU A 322 21.27 4.79 -24.28
CA GLU A 322 20.95 3.90 -25.40
C GLU A 322 19.60 4.23 -26.04
N LEU A 323 18.60 4.57 -25.23
CA LEU A 323 17.26 4.88 -25.71
C LEU A 323 17.09 6.35 -26.06
N ALA A 324 17.59 7.26 -25.22
CA ALA A 324 17.43 8.70 -25.41
C ALA A 324 18.16 9.22 -26.66
N PHE A 325 19.30 8.60 -27.02
CA PHE A 325 20.16 9.03 -28.13
C PHE A 325 20.38 7.94 -29.19
N ARG A 326 19.53 6.89 -29.22
CA ARG A 326 19.66 5.75 -30.15
C ARG A 326 21.07 5.12 -30.16
N ALA A 327 21.67 4.97 -28.97
CA ALA A 327 23.03 4.47 -28.75
C ALA A 327 24.17 5.36 -29.30
N LEU A 328 23.91 6.63 -29.58
CA LEU A 328 24.94 7.62 -29.89
C LEU A 328 25.39 8.35 -28.61
N THR A 329 26.62 8.85 -28.62
CA THR A 329 27.06 9.80 -27.60
C THR A 329 26.53 11.18 -27.95
N PRO A 330 25.89 11.91 -27.01
CA PRO A 330 25.52 13.30 -27.25
C PRO A 330 26.79 14.12 -27.52
N ASP A 331 26.79 14.89 -28.60
CA ASP A 331 27.88 15.80 -28.95
C ASP A 331 27.93 17.04 -28.04
N ASP A 332 26.81 17.34 -27.34
CA ASP A 332 26.69 18.46 -26.40
C ASP A 332 26.92 17.99 -24.95
N ASP A 333 27.99 18.51 -24.34
CA ASP A 333 28.35 18.25 -22.94
C ASP A 333 27.24 18.64 -21.95
N ARG A 334 26.44 19.68 -22.25
CA ARG A 334 25.32 20.09 -21.37
C ARG A 334 24.20 19.06 -21.38
N LEU A 335 23.87 18.50 -22.56
CA LEU A 335 22.89 17.41 -22.65
C LEU A 335 23.35 16.19 -21.88
N LYS A 336 24.64 15.87 -21.97
CA LYS A 336 25.25 14.79 -21.20
C LYS A 336 25.14 15.03 -19.69
N GLU A 337 25.46 16.24 -19.22
CA GLU A 337 25.31 16.59 -17.80
C GLU A 337 23.87 16.49 -17.30
N ILE A 338 22.89 17.01 -18.07
CA ILE A 338 21.47 16.90 -17.70
C ILE A 338 21.03 15.45 -17.70
N GLY A 339 21.43 14.69 -18.71
CA GLY A 339 21.13 13.28 -18.81
C GLY A 339 21.70 12.43 -17.66
N ILE A 340 22.92 12.73 -17.20
CA ILE A 340 23.51 12.09 -16.01
C ILE A 340 22.67 12.43 -14.77
N LYS A 341 22.21 13.68 -14.62
CA LYS A 341 21.31 14.07 -13.51
C LYS A 341 19.99 13.30 -13.55
N ILE A 342 19.39 13.12 -14.73
CA ILE A 342 18.18 12.29 -14.92
C ILE A 342 18.44 10.83 -14.55
N ALA A 343 19.58 10.27 -14.98
CA ALA A 343 19.94 8.90 -14.67
C ALA A 343 20.15 8.65 -13.16
N MET A 344 20.69 9.64 -12.43
CA MET A 344 20.81 9.58 -10.97
C MET A 344 19.43 9.50 -10.29
N GLU A 345 18.40 10.11 -10.86
CA GLU A 345 17.02 10.05 -10.35
C GLU A 345 16.34 8.69 -10.57
N CYS A 346 16.92 7.80 -11.40
CA CYS A 346 16.39 6.46 -11.61
C CYS A 346 16.57 5.52 -10.41
N GLU A 347 17.36 5.92 -9.40
CA GLU A 347 17.67 5.15 -8.19
C GLU A 347 18.13 3.70 -8.49
N GLY A 348 18.88 3.52 -9.58
CA GLY A 348 19.42 2.22 -9.98
C GLY A 348 18.41 1.24 -10.60
N LEU A 349 17.23 1.71 -11.03
CA LEU A 349 16.22 0.90 -11.70
C LEU A 349 16.32 1.02 -13.24
N PRO A 350 16.76 -0.03 -13.96
CA PRO A 350 16.84 -0.02 -15.42
C PRO A 350 15.50 0.26 -16.10
N SER A 351 14.37 -0.25 -15.58
CA SER A 351 13.05 0.00 -16.19
C SER A 351 12.68 1.49 -16.19
N VAL A 352 13.05 2.20 -15.12
CA VAL A 352 12.86 3.65 -15.02
C VAL A 352 13.74 4.38 -16.02
N ALA A 353 15.03 4.05 -16.07
CA ALA A 353 15.97 4.61 -17.04
C ALA A 353 15.47 4.43 -18.48
N LYS A 354 14.91 3.25 -18.80
CA LYS A 354 14.32 2.97 -20.11
C LYS A 354 13.09 3.84 -20.40
N ALA A 355 12.18 3.96 -19.44
CA ALA A 355 10.97 4.76 -19.60
C ALA A 355 11.31 6.26 -19.81
N LEU A 356 12.24 6.80 -19.02
CA LEU A 356 12.68 8.19 -19.16
C LEU A 356 13.40 8.43 -20.49
N GLY A 357 14.30 7.54 -20.88
CA GLY A 357 15.00 7.64 -22.17
C GLY A 357 14.05 7.58 -23.36
N ALA A 358 13.08 6.66 -23.34
CA ALA A 358 12.04 6.56 -24.36
C ALA A 358 11.13 7.81 -24.40
N SER A 359 10.80 8.39 -23.24
CA SER A 359 10.02 9.63 -23.18
C SER A 359 10.76 10.82 -23.76
N LEU A 360 12.09 10.87 -23.60
CA LEU A 360 12.92 11.94 -24.16
C LEU A 360 13.22 11.76 -25.64
N LEU A 361 13.27 10.53 -26.15
CA LEU A 361 13.35 10.27 -27.59
C LEU A 361 12.14 10.82 -28.37
N LEU A 362 10.96 10.87 -27.73
CA LEU A 362 9.76 11.48 -28.30
C LEU A 362 9.79 13.02 -28.24
N ARG A 363 10.67 13.57 -27.41
CA ARG A 363 10.98 15.00 -27.34
C ARG A 363 12.21 15.24 -28.22
N ASP A 364 12.46 16.47 -28.63
CA ASP A 364 13.59 16.76 -29.54
C ASP A 364 14.92 16.40 -28.85
N GLU A 365 15.66 15.43 -29.41
CA GLU A 365 16.82 14.77 -28.77
C GLU A 365 18.03 15.71 -28.57
N HIS A 366 18.01 16.89 -29.20
CA HIS A 366 19.09 17.88 -29.17
C HIS A 366 18.73 19.20 -28.46
N ASP A 367 17.53 19.32 -27.88
CA ASP A 367 17.07 20.58 -27.28
C ASP A 367 17.33 20.64 -25.77
N VAL A 368 18.42 21.32 -25.38
CA VAL A 368 18.83 21.50 -23.97
C VAL A 368 17.70 22.04 -23.09
N ARG A 369 16.88 22.97 -23.60
CA ARG A 369 15.80 23.58 -22.80
C ARG A 369 14.72 22.56 -22.48
N LYS A 370 14.34 21.72 -23.44
CA LYS A 370 13.36 20.64 -23.21
C LYS A 370 13.86 19.62 -22.20
N TRP A 371 15.16 19.34 -22.17
CA TRP A 371 15.77 18.45 -21.19
C TRP A 371 15.79 19.08 -19.78
N GLU A 372 16.13 20.37 -19.66
CA GLU A 372 16.05 21.10 -18.40
C GLU A 372 14.59 21.16 -17.87
N GLU A 373 13.61 21.43 -18.74
CA GLU A 373 12.19 21.41 -18.41
C GLU A 373 11.73 20.01 -17.96
N PHE A 374 12.16 18.96 -18.67
CA PHE A 374 11.82 17.58 -18.33
C PHE A 374 12.35 17.18 -16.94
N LEU A 375 13.62 17.47 -16.65
CA LEU A 375 14.23 17.18 -15.35
C LEU A 375 13.51 17.90 -14.19
N GLN A 376 12.99 19.11 -14.44
CA GLN A 376 12.34 19.92 -13.41
C GLN A 376 10.87 19.55 -13.18
N ARG A 377 10.14 19.15 -14.22
CA ARG A 377 8.66 19.09 -14.19
C ARG A 377 8.10 17.75 -14.63
N ASP A 378 8.46 17.31 -15.84
CA ASP A 378 7.71 16.26 -16.54
C ASP A 378 8.21 14.84 -16.24
N MET A 379 9.40 14.70 -15.65
CA MET A 379 10.05 13.41 -15.40
C MET A 379 9.17 12.44 -14.60
N TRP A 380 8.39 12.98 -13.65
CA TRP A 380 7.58 12.18 -12.72
C TRP A 380 6.23 11.77 -13.28
N ASP A 381 5.80 12.39 -14.40
CA ASP A 381 4.58 12.04 -15.11
C ASP A 381 4.81 10.88 -16.11
N VAL A 382 6.06 10.46 -16.27
CA VAL A 382 6.42 9.34 -17.15
C VAL A 382 5.89 8.05 -16.57
N GLU A 383 5.07 7.37 -17.35
CA GLU A 383 4.57 6.06 -17.01
C GLU A 383 5.68 5.01 -17.09
N VAL A 384 5.84 4.23 -16.02
CA VAL A 384 6.73 3.06 -15.97
C VAL A 384 5.87 1.79 -15.95
N PRO A 385 5.66 1.12 -17.10
CA PRO A 385 4.72 0.02 -17.22
C PRO A 385 5.01 -1.15 -16.27
N GLU A 386 6.29 -1.42 -16.00
CA GLU A 386 6.72 -2.48 -15.07
C GLU A 386 6.23 -2.20 -13.64
N LEU A 387 6.34 -0.95 -13.17
CA LEU A 387 5.91 -0.58 -11.83
C LEU A 387 4.38 -0.55 -11.73
N ARG A 388 3.70 -0.02 -12.75
CA ARG A 388 2.21 -0.06 -12.80
C ARG A 388 1.70 -1.50 -12.77
N ARG A 389 2.32 -2.39 -13.55
CA ARG A 389 1.98 -3.81 -13.55
C ARG A 389 2.20 -4.44 -12.18
N TRP A 390 3.34 -4.17 -11.55
CA TRP A 390 3.65 -4.64 -10.21
C TRP A 390 2.57 -4.21 -9.20
N TYR A 391 2.11 -2.95 -9.23
CA TYR A 391 1.03 -2.50 -8.35
C TYR A 391 -0.28 -3.28 -8.57
N HIS A 392 -0.69 -3.47 -9.83
CA HIS A 392 -1.98 -4.13 -10.09
C HIS A 392 -1.94 -5.63 -9.79
N ARG A 393 -0.80 -6.28 -10.08
CA ARG A 393 -0.63 -7.73 -10.08
C ARG A 393 -0.01 -8.24 -8.80
N ASP A 394 1.14 -7.72 -8.42
CA ASP A 394 2.02 -8.35 -7.44
C ASP A 394 1.76 -7.81 -6.04
N LEU A 395 1.39 -6.53 -5.92
CA LEU A 395 1.10 -5.90 -4.65
C LEU A 395 -0.18 -6.50 -4.03
N PRO A 396 -0.11 -7.12 -2.84
CA PRO A 396 -1.27 -7.70 -2.18
C PRO A 396 -2.38 -6.67 -1.98
N ALA A 397 -3.64 -7.09 -2.18
CA ALA A 397 -4.81 -6.19 -2.13
C ALA A 397 -4.89 -5.36 -0.83
N HIS A 398 -4.55 -5.98 0.31
CA HIS A 398 -4.56 -5.31 1.62
C HIS A 398 -3.47 -4.24 1.77
N LEU A 399 -2.41 -4.25 0.96
CA LEU A 399 -1.33 -3.26 0.96
C LEU A 399 -1.53 -2.16 -0.09
N LYS A 400 -2.45 -2.32 -1.05
CA LYS A 400 -2.70 -1.31 -2.11
C LYS A 400 -3.11 0.04 -1.53
N ARG A 401 -4.06 0.05 -0.59
CA ARG A 401 -4.49 1.29 0.09
C ARG A 401 -3.36 1.90 0.92
N CYS A 402 -2.59 1.08 1.63
CA CYS A 402 -1.41 1.51 2.38
C CYS A 402 -0.36 2.19 1.47
N PHE A 403 -0.07 1.58 0.32
CA PHE A 403 0.86 2.10 -0.69
C PHE A 403 0.39 3.44 -1.29
N VAL A 404 -0.87 3.52 -1.73
CA VAL A 404 -1.43 4.76 -2.30
C VAL A 404 -1.45 5.87 -1.26
N TYR A 405 -1.80 5.56 -0.01
CA TYR A 405 -1.78 6.52 1.08
C TYR A 405 -0.41 7.16 1.28
N CYS A 406 0.68 6.42 1.06
CA CYS A 406 2.04 6.97 1.17
C CYS A 406 2.33 8.09 0.15
N SER A 407 1.50 8.29 -0.89
CA SER A 407 1.69 9.39 -1.83
C SER A 407 1.40 10.77 -1.22
N MET A 408 0.75 10.83 -0.04
CA MET A 408 0.53 12.09 0.68
C MET A 408 1.80 12.63 1.33
N PHE A 409 2.81 11.80 1.59
CA PHE A 409 4.08 12.29 2.15
C PHE A 409 4.82 13.11 1.08
N PRO A 410 5.53 14.19 1.46
CA PRO A 410 6.42 14.90 0.55
C PRO A 410 7.47 13.96 -0.05
N ARG A 411 7.97 14.27 -1.24
CA ARG A 411 8.98 13.40 -1.87
C ARG A 411 10.24 13.36 -1.04
N GLY A 412 10.76 12.14 -0.84
CA GLY A 412 11.95 11.93 -0.01
C GLY A 412 11.72 12.09 1.50
N HIS A 413 10.47 12.26 1.94
CA HIS A 413 10.15 12.36 3.36
C HIS A 413 10.58 11.10 4.12
N LEU A 414 11.26 11.32 5.24
CA LEU A 414 11.68 10.27 6.16
C LEU A 414 10.57 10.06 7.18
N PHE A 415 10.07 8.83 7.29
CA PHE A 415 9.07 8.45 8.27
C PHE A 415 9.57 7.27 9.11
N ARG A 416 9.11 7.19 10.36
CA ARG A 416 9.33 6.02 11.21
C ARG A 416 8.32 4.94 10.90
N ARG A 417 8.71 3.68 11.12
CA ARG A 417 7.86 2.51 10.88
C ARG A 417 6.56 2.58 11.68
N GLU A 418 6.65 2.85 12.98
CA GLU A 418 5.52 2.85 13.91
C GLU A 418 4.52 3.96 13.59
N GLU A 419 5.01 5.14 13.21
CA GLU A 419 4.18 6.27 12.79
C GLU A 419 3.33 5.91 11.56
N LEU A 420 3.96 5.34 10.52
CA LEU A 420 3.22 4.94 9.32
C LEU A 420 2.17 3.86 9.62
N VAL A 421 2.49 2.91 10.49
CA VAL A 421 1.56 1.88 10.95
C VAL A 421 0.35 2.50 11.68
N GLN A 422 0.59 3.46 12.58
CA GLN A 422 -0.49 4.17 13.28
C GLN A 422 -1.40 4.93 12.31
N LEU A 423 -0.84 5.55 11.27
CA LEU A 423 -1.63 6.21 10.23
C LEU A 423 -2.49 5.22 9.43
N TRP A 424 -1.95 4.05 9.05
CA TRP A 424 -2.71 3.00 8.37
C TRP A 424 -3.81 2.41 9.27
N MET A 425 -3.54 2.27 10.58
CA MET A 425 -4.53 1.84 11.56
C MET A 425 -5.68 2.86 11.67
N ALA A 426 -5.35 4.15 11.77
CA ALA A 426 -6.32 5.23 11.84
C ALA A 426 -7.22 5.27 10.59
N GLN A 427 -6.68 5.04 9.41
CA GLN A 427 -7.49 4.94 8.19
C GLN A 427 -8.33 3.65 8.10
N GLY A 428 -8.06 2.65 8.93
CA GLY A 428 -8.75 1.36 8.90
C GLY A 428 -8.31 0.47 7.73
N PHE A 429 -7.12 0.69 7.17
CA PHE A 429 -6.57 -0.15 6.12
C PHE A 429 -6.13 -1.53 6.65
N ILE A 430 -5.78 -1.57 7.94
CA ILE A 430 -5.40 -2.78 8.65
C ILE A 430 -6.64 -3.38 9.33
N GLN A 431 -6.90 -4.67 9.08
CA GLN A 431 -7.99 -5.42 9.72
C GLN A 431 -7.44 -6.48 10.66
N GLY A 432 -7.88 -6.45 11.92
CA GLY A 432 -7.53 -7.47 12.91
C GLY A 432 -8.01 -8.86 12.48
N LYS A 433 -7.12 -9.85 12.52
CA LYS A 433 -7.44 -11.26 12.23
C LYS A 433 -6.92 -12.17 13.34
N GLY A 434 -7.82 -12.97 13.90
CA GLY A 434 -7.46 -14.10 14.78
C GLY A 434 -6.90 -13.70 16.14
N GLY A 435 -7.48 -12.69 16.79
CA GLY A 435 -7.10 -12.29 18.16
C GLY A 435 -5.79 -11.51 18.29
N ARG A 436 -5.07 -11.26 17.19
CA ARG A 436 -3.88 -10.39 17.19
C ARG A 436 -4.25 -8.92 17.30
N SER A 437 -3.38 -8.14 17.95
CA SER A 437 -3.54 -6.69 18.04
C SER A 437 -3.48 -6.04 16.64
N LEU A 438 -4.13 -4.89 16.48
CA LEU A 438 -4.04 -4.14 15.23
C LEU A 438 -2.62 -3.62 14.96
N ALA A 439 -1.87 -3.32 16.02
CA ALA A 439 -0.48 -2.88 15.93
C ALA A 439 0.41 -3.97 15.32
N ASP A 440 0.32 -5.21 15.80
CA ASP A 440 1.11 -6.33 15.28
C ASP A 440 0.80 -6.64 13.81
N VAL A 441 -0.50 -6.60 13.45
CA VAL A 441 -0.91 -6.79 12.06
C VAL A 441 -0.37 -5.65 11.19
N GLY A 442 -0.36 -4.43 11.71
CA GLY A 442 0.19 -3.25 11.03
C GLY A 442 1.69 -3.33 10.81
N LEU A 443 2.46 -3.72 11.83
CA LEU A 443 3.90 -3.95 11.72
C LEU A 443 4.19 -5.02 10.67
N LYS A 444 3.44 -6.13 10.68
CA LYS A 444 3.56 -7.14 9.64
C LYS A 444 3.27 -6.58 8.24
N CYS A 445 2.23 -5.77 8.08
CA CYS A 445 1.94 -5.12 6.79
C CYS A 445 3.11 -4.22 6.33
N PHE A 446 3.79 -3.55 7.26
CA PHE A 446 4.97 -2.75 6.96
C PHE A 446 6.14 -3.64 6.53
N ASP A 447 6.42 -4.71 7.27
CA ASP A 447 7.51 -5.64 6.95
C ASP A 447 7.26 -6.32 5.59
N ASP A 448 6.03 -6.72 5.30
CA ASP A 448 5.63 -7.25 3.99
C ASP A 448 5.84 -6.18 2.90
N SER A 449 5.48 -4.91 3.16
CA SER A 449 5.72 -3.78 2.24
C SER A 449 7.20 -3.53 1.99
N TRP A 450 8.02 -3.60 3.04
CA TRP A 450 9.47 -3.49 3.01
C TRP A 450 10.11 -4.60 2.19
N SER A 451 9.67 -5.86 2.39
CA SER A 451 10.16 -7.03 1.65
C SER A 451 9.90 -6.96 0.13
N MET A 452 8.95 -6.12 -0.30
CA MET A 452 8.69 -5.82 -1.71
C MET A 452 9.51 -4.64 -2.24
N PHE A 453 10.48 -4.15 -1.45
CA PHE A 453 11.39 -3.05 -1.77
C PHE A 453 10.68 -1.72 -2.05
N LEU A 454 9.61 -1.43 -1.31
CA LEU A 454 8.87 -0.16 -1.44
C LEU A 454 9.61 1.04 -0.87
N CYS A 455 10.43 0.79 0.15
CA CYS A 455 11.16 1.81 0.87
C CYS A 455 12.64 1.41 0.98
N ARG A 456 13.48 2.38 1.35
CA ARG A 456 14.86 2.15 1.81
C ARG A 456 15.06 2.74 3.21
N LYS A 457 16.02 2.20 3.95
CA LYS A 457 16.45 2.74 5.24
C LYS A 457 17.29 3.97 4.98
N SER A 458 17.15 4.97 5.84
CA SER A 458 18.02 6.13 5.81
C SER A 458 19.42 5.73 6.26
N GLN A 459 20.45 6.32 5.64
CA GLN A 459 21.83 6.15 6.08
C GLN A 459 22.14 6.99 7.33
N ALA A 460 21.34 8.03 7.59
CA ALA A 460 21.56 8.95 8.70
C ALA A 460 20.80 8.54 9.98
N ASP A 461 19.74 7.75 9.85
CA ASP A 461 18.90 7.29 10.97
C ASP A 461 18.37 5.89 10.64
N GLU A 462 18.86 4.88 11.37
CA GLU A 462 18.58 3.47 11.08
C GLU A 462 17.10 3.08 11.29
N GLU A 463 16.35 3.90 12.04
CA GLU A 463 14.92 3.73 12.32
C GLU A 463 14.02 4.46 11.32
N SER A 464 14.61 5.26 10.43
CA SER A 464 13.87 6.05 9.44
C SER A 464 13.89 5.41 8.05
N PHE A 465 12.75 5.53 7.36
CA PHE A 465 12.50 4.94 6.06
C PHE A 465 12.07 6.00 5.05
N VAL A 466 12.38 5.78 3.77
CA VAL A 466 11.93 6.65 2.67
C VAL A 466 11.43 5.81 1.51
N MET A 467 10.27 6.19 0.97
CA MET A 467 9.71 5.57 -0.24
C MET A 467 10.53 5.96 -1.47
N TYR A 468 10.78 5.02 -2.38
CA TYR A 468 11.48 5.32 -3.63
C TYR A 468 10.69 6.33 -4.49
N LYS A 469 11.39 7.24 -5.16
CA LYS A 469 10.79 8.41 -5.82
C LYS A 469 9.82 8.02 -6.95
N PHE A 470 10.17 7.03 -7.75
CA PHE A 470 9.28 6.53 -8.82
C PHE A 470 8.11 5.69 -8.32
N LEU A 471 8.25 5.03 -7.17
CA LEU A 471 7.12 4.36 -6.51
C LEU A 471 6.16 5.38 -5.90
N HIS A 472 6.70 6.47 -5.34
CA HIS A 472 5.90 7.61 -4.87
C HIS A 472 5.16 8.29 -6.03
N ALA A 473 5.84 8.55 -7.16
CA ALA A 473 5.20 9.09 -8.37
C ALA A 473 4.09 8.17 -8.91
N LEU A 474 4.33 6.84 -8.91
CA LEU A 474 3.30 5.86 -9.25
C LEU A 474 2.10 5.93 -8.29
N ALA A 475 2.35 6.00 -6.98
CA ALA A 475 1.30 6.13 -5.97
C ALA A 475 0.48 7.42 -6.17
N GLN A 476 1.12 8.55 -6.50
CA GLN A 476 0.45 9.79 -6.85
C GLN A 476 -0.44 9.63 -8.08
N SER A 477 0.08 9.00 -9.14
CA SER A 477 -0.69 8.69 -10.36
C SER A 477 -1.92 7.83 -10.08
N ILE A 478 -1.79 6.80 -9.25
CA ILE A 478 -2.89 5.89 -8.88
C ILE A 478 -3.91 6.57 -7.95
N SER A 479 -3.47 7.51 -7.12
CA SER A 479 -4.35 8.22 -6.19
C SER A 479 -5.43 9.06 -6.90
N GLU A 480 -5.21 9.41 -8.17
CA GLU A 480 -6.15 10.21 -8.99
C GLU A 480 -6.62 11.51 -8.29
N GLY A 481 -5.77 12.10 -7.44
CA GLY A 481 -6.06 13.33 -6.69
C GLY A 481 -6.76 13.11 -5.34
N GLU A 482 -6.93 11.87 -4.88
CA GLU A 482 -7.41 11.57 -3.52
C GLU A 482 -6.35 11.92 -2.46
N CYS A 483 -5.06 11.77 -2.78
CA CYS A 483 -3.95 12.17 -1.93
C CYS A 483 -3.26 13.40 -2.53
N LEU A 484 -3.30 14.53 -1.83
CA LEU A 484 -2.74 15.80 -2.28
C LEU A 484 -1.67 16.31 -1.32
N THR A 485 -0.53 16.69 -1.88
CA THR A 485 0.56 17.36 -1.17
C THR A 485 0.71 18.76 -1.71
N VAL A 486 0.56 19.77 -0.86
CA VAL A 486 0.68 21.18 -1.24
C VAL A 486 2.00 21.74 -0.72
N GLY A 487 2.88 22.15 -1.64
CA GLY A 487 4.09 22.93 -1.36
C GLY A 487 5.44 22.22 -1.59
N ASP A 488 5.46 20.97 -2.06
CA ASP A 488 6.64 20.39 -2.71
C ASP A 488 6.76 20.97 -4.14
N GLY A 489 7.96 21.08 -4.72
CA GLY A 489 8.26 21.77 -6.00
C GLY A 489 7.44 21.38 -7.26
N ASN A 490 6.39 20.58 -7.14
CA ASN A 490 5.37 20.34 -8.16
C ASN A 490 4.31 21.45 -8.20
N LEU A 491 4.39 22.27 -9.25
CA LEU A 491 3.38 22.37 -10.30
C LEU A 491 1.89 22.16 -9.97
N CYS A 492 1.35 22.87 -8.99
CA CYS A 492 -0.01 23.38 -9.13
C CYS A 492 -0.01 24.84 -8.74
N SER A 493 -0.27 25.72 -9.72
CA SER A 493 -0.79 27.03 -9.38
C SER A 493 -2.03 26.82 -8.49
N PRO A 494 -2.18 27.59 -7.40
CA PRO A 494 -3.29 27.49 -6.45
C PRO A 494 -4.69 27.35 -7.05
N THR A 495 -4.86 27.86 -8.26
CA THR A 495 -6.10 27.98 -9.01
C THR A 495 -6.58 26.69 -9.70
N LYS A 496 -5.85 25.55 -9.60
CA LYS A 496 -6.22 24.27 -10.26
C LYS A 496 -6.45 23.08 -9.31
N ILE A 497 -6.30 23.25 -7.99
CA ILE A 497 -6.43 22.13 -7.04
C ILE A 497 -7.91 21.90 -6.70
N ASP A 498 -8.45 20.78 -7.15
CA ASP A 498 -9.81 20.33 -6.82
C ASP A 498 -9.83 19.65 -5.44
N LEU A 499 -9.93 20.46 -4.39
CA LEU A 499 -9.96 19.98 -2.99
C LEU A 499 -11.17 19.11 -2.68
N ASP A 500 -12.26 19.20 -3.46
CA ASP A 500 -13.46 18.39 -3.24
C ASP A 500 -13.24 16.91 -3.59
N LYS A 501 -12.17 16.59 -4.32
CA LYS A 501 -11.71 15.21 -4.54
C LYS A 501 -10.78 14.70 -3.44
N ALA A 502 -10.14 15.60 -2.70
CA ALA A 502 -9.13 15.24 -1.72
C ALA A 502 -9.74 14.45 -0.55
N ARG A 503 -9.12 13.31 -0.25
CA ARG A 503 -9.38 12.51 0.97
C ARG A 503 -8.25 12.65 1.96
N HIS A 504 -7.02 12.83 1.46
CA HIS A 504 -5.83 12.99 2.27
C HIS A 504 -5.07 14.22 1.81
N LEU A 505 -4.94 15.20 2.69
CA LEU A 505 -4.28 16.46 2.41
C LEU A 505 -3.06 16.58 3.31
N SER A 506 -1.92 16.86 2.69
CA SER A 506 -0.70 17.24 3.39
C SER A 506 -0.21 18.61 2.95
N LEU A 507 0.36 19.35 3.90
CA LEU A 507 0.90 20.68 3.69
C LEU A 507 2.38 20.70 4.03
N THR A 508 3.18 21.40 3.21
CA THR A 508 4.56 21.75 3.55
C THR A 508 4.68 23.26 3.83
N PRO A 509 5.71 23.71 4.58
CA PRO A 509 5.73 25.05 5.15
C PRO A 509 5.91 26.19 4.14
N SER A 510 6.31 25.88 2.91
CA SER A 510 6.55 26.87 1.85
C SER A 510 5.31 27.66 1.44
N ASN A 511 4.09 27.22 1.77
CA ASN A 511 2.85 27.76 1.19
C ASN A 511 1.62 27.78 2.13
N ILE A 512 1.81 27.85 3.45
CA ILE A 512 0.71 27.81 4.45
C ILE A 512 -0.34 28.92 4.28
N GLU A 513 0.08 30.10 3.78
CA GLU A 513 -0.83 31.24 3.52
C GLU A 513 -1.97 30.90 2.56
N LEU A 514 -1.78 29.90 1.68
CA LEU A 514 -2.80 29.44 0.72
C LEU A 514 -3.97 28.71 1.39
N VAL A 515 -3.75 28.06 2.53
CA VAL A 515 -4.76 27.25 3.22
C VAL A 515 -5.64 28.11 4.12
N THR A 516 -5.06 29.14 4.73
CA THR A 516 -5.72 29.96 5.75
C THR A 516 -6.61 31.06 5.17
N GLN A 517 -6.42 31.46 3.90
CA GLN A 517 -7.12 32.60 3.29
C GLN A 517 -8.11 32.24 2.17
N SER A 518 -8.08 31.03 1.59
CA SER A 518 -8.80 30.78 0.31
C SER A 518 -9.38 29.38 0.07
N LEU A 519 -9.26 28.43 0.99
CA LEU A 519 -9.80 27.08 0.72
C LEU A 519 -11.26 26.95 1.15
N PRO A 520 -12.19 26.56 0.26
CA PRO A 520 -13.43 25.94 0.71
C PRO A 520 -13.04 24.64 1.42
N TYR A 521 -13.16 24.61 2.75
CA TYR A 521 -12.73 23.44 3.53
C TYR A 521 -13.38 22.14 3.00
N PRO A 522 -12.59 21.14 2.60
CA PRO A 522 -13.11 19.94 1.94
C PRO A 522 -13.91 19.08 2.92
N THR A 523 -15.17 18.79 2.56
CA THR A 523 -16.11 18.02 3.41
C THR A 523 -15.82 16.50 3.43
N ARG A 524 -14.93 16.04 2.53
CA ARG A 524 -14.63 14.63 2.29
C ARG A 524 -13.32 14.16 2.93
N LEU A 525 -12.62 15.08 3.59
CA LEU A 525 -11.27 14.87 4.09
C LEU A 525 -11.25 13.87 5.26
N ARG A 526 -10.36 12.90 5.15
CA ARG A 526 -10.06 11.86 6.15
C ARG A 526 -8.69 12.05 6.80
N THR A 527 -7.77 12.75 6.14
CA THR A 527 -6.45 13.08 6.68
C THR A 527 -6.10 14.54 6.44
N PHE A 528 -5.62 15.20 7.49
CA PHE A 528 -4.99 16.52 7.42
C PHE A 528 -3.66 16.46 8.18
N VAL A 529 -2.55 16.64 7.48
CA VAL A 529 -1.20 16.58 8.06
C VAL A 529 -0.39 17.78 7.63
N VAL A 530 0.38 18.34 8.56
CA VAL A 530 1.36 19.39 8.27
C VAL A 530 2.76 18.85 8.49
N PHE A 531 3.53 18.77 7.40
CA PHE A 531 4.93 18.38 7.44
C PHE A 531 5.81 19.61 7.61
N GLN A 532 6.89 19.46 8.38
CA GLN A 532 7.97 20.44 8.41
C GLN A 532 9.06 20.06 7.40
N ALA A 533 9.49 21.03 6.59
CA ALA A 533 10.47 20.83 5.52
C ALA A 533 11.92 21.07 5.97
N SER A 534 12.17 21.60 7.18
CA SER A 534 13.52 21.96 7.60
C SER A 534 13.71 21.94 9.14
N PRO A 535 14.94 21.66 9.63
CA PRO A 535 15.30 21.77 11.06
C PRO A 535 15.32 23.21 11.58
N HIS A 536 15.18 24.20 10.68
CA HIS A 536 14.97 25.59 11.06
C HIS A 536 13.48 25.80 11.32
N LYS A 537 13.12 26.01 12.59
CA LYS A 537 11.75 26.23 13.07
C LYS A 537 11.08 27.42 12.37
N ILE A 538 10.53 27.20 11.18
CA ILE A 538 9.52 28.10 10.62
C ILE A 538 8.26 27.83 11.44
N ILE A 539 7.83 28.84 12.19
CA ILE A 539 6.60 28.75 12.96
C ILE A 539 5.43 28.76 11.97
N VAL A 540 4.74 27.64 11.87
CA VAL A 540 3.59 27.44 10.99
C VAL A 540 2.31 27.81 11.75
N HIS A 541 1.61 28.83 11.24
CA HIS A 541 0.29 29.23 11.77
C HIS A 541 -0.83 28.40 11.15
N ILE A 542 -1.58 27.66 11.98
CA ILE A 542 -2.74 26.86 11.52
C ILE A 542 -4.02 27.39 12.18
N ASN A 543 -5.01 27.73 11.35
CA ASN A 543 -6.33 28.12 11.84
C ASN A 543 -7.19 26.87 12.10
N LEU A 544 -7.34 26.48 13.36
CA LEU A 544 -8.25 25.44 13.83
C LEU A 544 -9.53 26.03 14.44
N SER A 545 -10.27 26.84 13.68
CA SER A 545 -11.54 27.42 14.15
C SER A 545 -12.69 26.41 14.21
N ASP A 546 -13.78 26.77 14.90
CA ASP A 546 -14.96 25.91 15.02
C ASP A 546 -15.56 25.52 13.66
N GLU A 547 -15.54 26.43 12.69
CA GLU A 547 -16.11 26.19 11.36
C GLU A 547 -15.30 25.13 10.58
N VAL A 548 -13.98 25.09 10.81
CA VAL A 548 -13.07 24.12 10.20
C VAL A 548 -13.43 22.70 10.63
N PHE A 549 -13.62 22.47 11.93
CA PHE A 549 -13.96 21.15 12.46
C PHE A 549 -15.40 20.74 12.18
N ARG A 550 -16.35 21.68 12.03
CA ARG A 550 -17.70 21.35 11.56
C ARG A 550 -17.70 20.79 10.13
N ARG A 551 -16.82 21.29 9.27
CA ARG A 551 -16.73 20.86 7.86
C ARG A 551 -15.91 19.59 7.67
N MET A 552 -14.82 19.44 8.41
CA MET A 552 -13.95 18.25 8.35
C MET A 552 -14.46 17.12 9.25
N ASN A 553 -15.77 16.90 9.30
CA ASN A 553 -16.38 15.95 10.23
C ASN A 553 -16.06 14.47 9.93
N ARG A 554 -15.50 14.16 8.74
CA ARG A 554 -15.04 12.83 8.31
C ARG A 554 -13.57 12.53 8.63
N LEU A 555 -12.89 13.45 9.33
CA LEU A 555 -11.46 13.36 9.61
C LEU A 555 -11.16 12.17 10.53
N ARG A 556 -10.15 11.39 10.17
CA ARG A 556 -9.61 10.25 10.92
C ARG A 556 -8.21 10.52 11.45
N VAL A 557 -7.42 11.30 10.73
CA VAL A 557 -6.06 11.71 11.09
C VAL A 557 -5.96 13.24 11.09
N LEU A 558 -5.55 13.79 12.22
CA LEU A 558 -5.15 15.18 12.38
C LEU A 558 -3.73 15.24 12.92
N ASP A 559 -2.79 15.70 12.09
CA ASP A 559 -1.42 15.99 12.51
C ASP A 559 -1.11 17.46 12.26
N VAL A 560 -0.94 18.18 13.35
CA VAL A 560 -0.52 19.59 13.37
C VAL A 560 0.73 19.74 14.21
N SER A 561 1.57 18.70 14.25
CA SER A 561 2.80 18.70 15.02
C SER A 561 3.75 19.81 14.60
N ASN A 562 4.53 20.31 15.56
CA ASN A 562 5.51 21.37 15.40
C ASN A 562 4.92 22.68 14.83
N THR A 563 3.66 22.95 15.12
CA THR A 563 2.97 24.20 14.72
C THR A 563 2.79 25.12 15.93
N ASP A 564 2.28 26.32 15.71
CA ASP A 564 2.10 27.29 16.79
C ASP A 564 0.80 27.13 17.59
N VAL A 565 0.04 26.07 17.32
CA VAL A 565 -1.26 25.78 17.95
C VAL A 565 -1.13 25.83 19.47
N ALA A 566 -1.87 26.74 20.10
CA ALA A 566 -1.84 26.93 21.55
C ALA A 566 -3.05 26.33 22.27
N SER A 567 -4.15 26.11 21.56
CA SER A 567 -5.37 25.50 22.08
C SER A 567 -6.19 24.85 20.96
N LEU A 568 -7.04 23.91 21.34
CA LEU A 568 -8.02 23.28 20.45
C LEU A 568 -9.41 23.86 20.74
N PRO A 569 -10.24 24.13 19.72
CA PRO A 569 -11.62 24.57 19.92
C PRO A 569 -12.47 23.47 20.58
N THR A 570 -13.53 23.87 21.29
CA THR A 570 -14.44 22.94 21.97
C THR A 570 -15.20 22.04 21.01
N THR A 571 -15.36 22.46 19.75
CA THR A 571 -15.99 21.70 18.67
C THR A 571 -15.16 20.54 18.13
N ILE A 572 -13.94 20.32 18.63
CA ILE A 572 -13.14 19.12 18.26
C ILE A 572 -13.92 17.82 18.50
N VAL A 573 -14.81 17.80 19.49
CA VAL A 573 -15.71 16.66 19.78
C VAL A 573 -16.60 16.26 18.59
N ASN A 574 -16.80 17.15 17.61
CA ASN A 574 -17.55 16.86 16.39
C ASN A 574 -16.77 15.98 15.40
N LEU A 575 -15.45 15.83 15.57
CA LEU A 575 -14.61 14.94 14.78
C LEU A 575 -14.77 13.49 15.26
N LYS A 576 -16.00 12.96 15.19
CA LYS A 576 -16.39 11.65 15.73
C LYS A 576 -15.57 10.48 15.17
N HIS A 577 -15.02 10.64 13.97
CA HIS A 577 -14.22 9.61 13.30
C HIS A 577 -12.72 9.71 13.59
N LEU A 578 -12.28 10.70 14.37
CA LEU A 578 -10.86 10.93 14.64
C LEU A 578 -10.27 9.75 15.42
N ARG A 579 -9.18 9.20 14.89
CA ARG A 579 -8.44 8.06 15.41
C ARG A 579 -6.98 8.41 15.72
N TYR A 580 -6.42 9.41 15.05
CA TYR A 580 -5.04 9.85 15.25
C TYR A 580 -5.03 11.36 15.47
N LEU A 581 -4.49 11.80 16.60
CA LEU A 581 -4.30 13.20 16.95
C LEU A 581 -2.86 13.43 17.38
N ASN A 582 -2.09 14.12 16.54
CA ASN A 582 -0.72 14.51 16.85
C ASN A 582 -0.62 16.02 17.03
N LEU A 583 -0.27 16.40 18.27
CA LEU A 583 -0.08 17.77 18.74
C LEU A 583 1.35 17.97 19.24
N SER A 584 2.26 17.05 18.95
CA SER A 584 3.64 17.12 19.43
C SER A 584 4.33 18.42 19.00
N GLY A 585 5.17 18.97 19.87
CA GLY A 585 5.92 20.20 19.57
C GLY A 585 5.05 21.46 19.37
N THR A 586 3.76 21.41 19.73
CA THR A 586 2.87 22.58 19.73
C THR A 586 2.94 23.34 21.06
N LYS A 587 2.25 24.49 21.15
CA LYS A 587 2.22 25.35 22.36
C LYS A 587 1.08 24.99 23.33
N ILE A 588 0.52 23.78 23.20
CA ILE A 588 -0.58 23.33 24.06
C ILE A 588 -0.10 23.20 25.50
N LYS A 589 -0.86 23.81 26.41
CA LYS A 589 -0.61 23.77 27.86
C LYS A 589 -1.60 22.91 28.62
N ASN A 590 -2.83 22.76 28.09
CA ASN A 590 -3.91 22.01 28.71
C ASN A 590 -4.77 21.38 27.60
N LEU A 591 -5.32 20.19 27.85
CA LEU A 591 -6.32 19.58 26.97
C LEU A 591 -7.74 19.95 27.42
N HIS A 592 -8.55 20.46 26.49
CA HIS A 592 -9.96 20.73 26.77
C HIS A 592 -10.74 19.42 26.94
N VAL A 593 -11.74 19.40 27.84
CA VAL A 593 -12.60 18.23 28.12
C VAL A 593 -13.22 17.60 26.86
N SER A 594 -13.46 18.39 25.81
CA SER A 594 -13.99 17.91 24.52
C SER A 594 -13.15 16.83 23.84
N VAL A 595 -11.82 16.79 24.08
CA VAL A 595 -10.93 15.76 23.51
C VAL A 595 -11.35 14.36 23.99
N PHE A 596 -11.86 14.24 25.21
CA PHE A 596 -12.30 12.98 25.81
C PHE A 596 -13.68 12.53 25.32
N GLY A 597 -14.32 13.29 24.41
CA GLY A 597 -15.47 12.85 23.63
C GLY A 597 -15.10 12.17 22.30
N LEU A 598 -13.82 12.06 21.98
CA LEU A 598 -13.31 11.40 20.78
C LEU A 598 -13.18 9.88 21.02
N TYR A 599 -14.31 9.18 21.17
CA TYR A 599 -14.33 7.76 21.55
C TYR A 599 -13.61 6.80 20.59
N ASN A 600 -13.36 7.23 19.34
CA ASN A 600 -12.62 6.46 18.35
C ASN A 600 -11.10 6.67 18.40
N LEU A 601 -10.58 7.53 19.30
CA LEU A 601 -9.15 7.88 19.31
C LEU A 601 -8.29 6.65 19.64
N GLN A 602 -7.30 6.38 18.78
CA GLN A 602 -6.34 5.27 18.86
C GLN A 602 -4.93 5.76 19.18
N THR A 603 -4.54 6.93 18.66
CA THR A 603 -3.26 7.57 18.93
C THR A 603 -3.46 9.00 19.40
N LEU A 604 -2.86 9.34 20.54
CA LEU A 604 -2.72 10.70 21.04
C LEU A 604 -1.25 11.01 21.30
N ASN A 605 -0.70 11.97 20.58
CA ASN A 605 0.68 12.40 20.77
C ASN A 605 0.73 13.86 21.27
N LEU A 606 1.26 14.04 22.48
CA LEU A 606 1.47 15.33 23.16
C LEU A 606 2.95 15.59 23.46
N SER A 607 3.86 14.82 22.85
CA SER A 607 5.30 14.93 23.12
C SER A 607 5.81 16.35 22.86
N TYR A 608 6.79 16.81 23.64
CA TYR A 608 7.37 18.15 23.48
C TYR A 608 6.35 19.31 23.57
N THR A 609 5.22 19.11 24.25
CA THR A 609 4.28 20.19 24.57
C THR A 609 4.53 20.75 25.98
N ASP A 610 3.94 21.91 26.29
CA ASP A 610 4.04 22.56 27.60
C ASP A 610 2.97 22.07 28.59
N ILE A 611 2.39 20.89 28.37
CA ILE A 611 1.35 20.35 29.23
C ILE A 611 1.90 19.95 30.60
N THR A 612 1.20 20.36 31.66
CA THR A 612 1.60 20.13 33.06
C THR A 612 0.67 19.18 33.81
N GLU A 613 -0.60 19.10 33.38
CA GLU A 613 -1.61 18.28 34.02
C GLU A 613 -2.51 17.61 32.98
N LEU A 614 -3.00 16.41 33.33
CA LEU A 614 -3.92 15.62 32.52
C LEU A 614 -5.23 15.50 33.28
N PRO A 615 -6.39 15.83 32.67
CA PRO A 615 -7.67 15.69 33.34
C PRO A 615 -8.02 14.20 33.53
N ASP A 616 -8.75 13.91 34.60
CA ASP A 616 -9.16 12.56 34.97
C ASP A 616 -10.36 12.07 34.15
N LEU A 617 -10.14 11.90 32.83
CA LEU A 617 -11.15 11.51 31.85
C LEU A 617 -10.60 10.55 30.78
N PHE A 618 -9.39 10.01 30.97
CA PHE A 618 -8.73 9.14 29.99
C PHE A 618 -9.50 7.83 29.78
N GLY A 619 -10.21 7.34 30.80
CA GLY A 619 -11.08 6.16 30.71
C GLY A 619 -12.20 6.25 29.66
N ASN A 620 -12.53 7.46 29.20
CA ASN A 620 -13.46 7.64 28.08
C ASN A 620 -12.87 7.18 26.73
N LEU A 621 -11.53 7.20 26.58
CA LEU A 621 -10.83 6.88 25.34
C LEU A 621 -10.53 5.37 25.23
N LYS A 622 -11.58 4.55 25.30
CA LYS A 622 -11.48 3.08 25.38
C LYS A 622 -10.70 2.41 24.24
N LEU A 623 -10.57 3.07 23.09
CA LEU A 623 -9.84 2.55 21.92
C LEU A 623 -8.39 3.06 21.81
N LEU A 624 -7.90 3.83 22.80
CA LEU A 624 -6.56 4.39 22.76
C LEU A 624 -5.51 3.28 22.88
N CYS A 625 -4.64 3.20 21.87
CA CYS A 625 -3.54 2.25 21.79
C CYS A 625 -2.17 2.89 22.04
N PHE A 626 -2.01 4.16 21.66
CA PHE A 626 -0.72 4.85 21.74
C PHE A 626 -0.89 6.22 22.41
N LEU A 627 -0.20 6.42 23.52
CA LEU A 627 -0.16 7.68 24.25
C LEU A 627 1.30 8.12 24.42
N PHE A 628 1.67 9.22 23.77
CA PHE A 628 3.01 9.79 23.85
C PHE A 628 2.99 11.09 24.64
N LEU A 629 3.73 11.12 25.75
CA LEU A 629 3.85 12.24 26.69
C LEU A 629 5.31 12.64 26.93
N ASN A 630 6.26 12.10 26.15
CA ASN A 630 7.67 12.36 26.37
C ASN A 630 8.04 13.83 26.18
N HIS A 631 8.98 14.31 27.00
CA HIS A 631 9.38 15.72 27.07
C HIS A 631 8.22 16.69 27.38
N THR A 632 7.31 16.28 28.27
CA THR A 632 6.28 17.17 28.84
C THR A 632 6.60 17.49 30.30
N LYS A 633 5.86 18.42 30.90
CA LYS A 633 6.03 18.84 32.31
C LYS A 633 5.03 18.15 33.24
N ILE A 634 4.50 17.00 32.82
CA ILE A 634 3.53 16.23 33.60
C ILE A 634 4.22 15.66 34.83
N GLY A 635 3.69 15.95 36.01
CA GLY A 635 4.18 15.43 37.29
C GLY A 635 3.43 14.20 37.81
N THR A 636 2.18 13.99 37.38
CA THR A 636 1.33 12.86 37.81
C THR A 636 0.42 12.39 36.68
N LEU A 637 0.06 11.11 36.71
CA LEU A 637 -0.93 10.52 35.80
C LEU A 637 -2.30 10.44 36.50
N PRO A 638 -3.42 10.76 35.82
CA PRO A 638 -4.76 10.57 36.37
C PRO A 638 -5.08 9.08 36.55
N GLU A 639 -5.88 8.75 37.57
CA GLU A 639 -6.29 7.36 37.87
C GLU A 639 -7.00 6.70 36.70
N SER A 640 -7.80 7.45 35.94
CA SER A 640 -8.52 6.95 34.76
C SER A 640 -7.63 6.43 33.62
N ILE A 641 -6.30 6.64 33.65
CA ILE A 641 -5.39 5.97 32.70
C ILE A 641 -5.39 4.45 32.89
N CYS A 642 -5.64 3.95 34.11
CA CYS A 642 -5.74 2.52 34.39
C CYS A 642 -6.95 1.85 33.70
N GLU A 643 -7.92 2.63 33.20
CA GLU A 643 -9.08 2.13 32.48
C GLU A 643 -8.81 1.87 30.98
N LEU A 644 -7.62 2.23 30.47
CA LEU A 644 -7.24 2.08 29.06
C LEU A 644 -6.83 0.64 28.72
N CYS A 645 -7.81 -0.27 28.62
CA CYS A 645 -7.54 -1.70 28.38
C CYS A 645 -6.88 -2.03 27.03
N ASN A 646 -6.85 -1.10 26.07
CA ASN A 646 -6.27 -1.28 24.74
C ASN A 646 -4.92 -0.57 24.58
N LEU A 647 -4.35 0.03 25.63
CA LEU A 647 -3.10 0.76 25.55
C LEU A 647 -1.93 -0.21 25.29
N HIS A 648 -1.24 -0.01 24.16
CA HIS A 648 -0.06 -0.78 23.75
C HIS A 648 1.24 -0.04 24.07
N THR A 649 1.23 1.30 23.99
CA THR A 649 2.42 2.12 24.25
C THR A 649 2.04 3.34 25.08
N LEU A 650 2.77 3.53 26.18
CA LEU A 650 2.75 4.72 27.01
C LEU A 650 4.18 5.25 27.13
N ASP A 651 4.50 6.33 26.42
CA ASP A 651 5.83 6.94 26.46
C ASP A 651 5.83 8.13 27.43
N LEU A 652 6.57 7.99 28.53
CA LEU A 652 6.73 8.99 29.59
C LEU A 652 8.17 9.54 29.67
N GLY A 653 8.99 9.31 28.64
CA GLY A 653 10.39 9.70 28.66
C GLY A 653 10.57 11.20 28.94
N TYR A 654 11.46 11.56 29.85
CA TYR A 654 11.74 12.97 30.19
C TYR A 654 10.51 13.77 30.68
N THR A 655 9.60 13.12 31.40
CA THR A 655 8.53 13.79 32.18
C THR A 655 8.99 14.16 33.59
N GLU A 656 8.15 14.87 34.35
CA GLU A 656 8.40 15.19 35.76
C GLU A 656 7.81 14.16 36.73
N ILE A 657 7.33 13.01 36.22
CA ILE A 657 6.77 11.91 37.03
C ILE A 657 7.90 11.28 37.85
N ARG A 658 7.82 11.37 39.18
CA ARG A 658 8.85 10.87 40.10
C ARG A 658 8.52 9.53 40.73
N ASP A 659 7.24 9.17 40.81
CA ASP A 659 6.77 7.95 41.45
C ASP A 659 5.68 7.28 40.58
N LEU A 660 6.06 6.29 39.78
CA LEU A 660 5.09 5.27 39.36
C LEU A 660 4.96 4.32 40.56
N GLN A 661 4.10 4.65 41.52
CA GLN A 661 3.81 3.71 42.61
C GLN A 661 3.26 2.43 41.99
N THR A 662 4.05 1.36 42.06
CA THR A 662 3.61 0.01 41.75
C THR A 662 2.51 -0.35 42.74
N ALA A 663 1.26 -0.20 42.31
CA ALA A 663 0.11 -0.80 42.96
C ALA A 663 0.20 -2.32 42.78
N ASP A 664 1.08 -2.98 43.55
CA ASP A 664 1.04 -4.43 43.77
C ASP A 664 2.04 -4.84 44.85
N GLN A 665 1.70 -4.63 46.12
CA GLN A 665 2.25 -5.44 47.22
C GLN A 665 1.31 -5.71 48.40
N ASN A 666 0.02 -5.35 48.33
CA ASN A 666 -0.93 -5.76 49.37
C ASN A 666 -2.35 -5.87 48.79
N GLU A 667 -2.65 -6.99 48.15
CA GLU A 667 -3.83 -7.79 48.47
C GLU A 667 -3.73 -9.17 47.79
N SER A 668 -4.04 -10.19 48.57
CA SER A 668 -3.83 -11.60 48.27
C SER A 668 -4.73 -12.11 47.15
N GLY A 669 -4.13 -12.62 46.07
CA GLY A 669 -4.64 -13.77 45.34
C GLY A 669 -5.38 -13.54 44.02
N ILE A 670 -4.73 -12.97 43.00
CA ILE A 670 -5.07 -13.21 41.58
C ILE A 670 -3.75 -13.37 40.80
N ARG A 671 -3.68 -14.40 39.95
CA ARG A 671 -2.49 -14.78 39.17
C ARG A 671 -2.15 -13.71 38.14
N ASN A 672 -0.89 -13.28 38.13
CA ASN A 672 -0.24 -12.55 37.06
C ASN A 672 -0.10 -13.43 35.81
N ASP A 673 -0.88 -13.13 34.78
CA ASP A 673 -0.63 -13.51 33.38
C ASP A 673 -1.10 -12.31 32.52
N GLY A 674 -0.18 -11.47 32.02
CA GLY A 674 -0.51 -10.59 30.88
C GLY A 674 0.01 -9.13 30.82
N LEU A 675 1.06 -8.72 31.53
CA LEU A 675 1.76 -7.47 31.20
C LEU A 675 3.04 -7.76 30.41
N PRO A 676 3.22 -7.26 29.17
CA PRO A 676 4.51 -7.29 28.50
C PRO A 676 5.43 -6.23 29.09
N ASP A 677 6.66 -6.62 29.41
CA ASP A 677 7.78 -5.73 29.69
C ASP A 677 8.00 -4.78 28.50
N ALA A 678 7.57 -3.53 28.64
CA ALA A 678 7.95 -2.43 27.76
C ALA A 678 8.03 -1.14 28.60
N ILE A 679 9.07 -1.04 29.41
CA ILE A 679 9.54 0.23 29.96
C ILE A 679 10.90 0.49 29.32
N GLY A 680 10.92 1.38 28.34
CA GLY A 680 12.12 2.01 27.77
C GLY A 680 12.03 3.51 28.03
#